data_AF-M9SDL5-F1
#
_entry.id   AF-M9SDL5-F1
#
_cell.length_a   1.000
_cell.length_b   1.000
_cell.length_c   1.000
_cell.angle_alpha   90.00
_cell.angle_beta   90.00
_cell.angle_gamma   90.00
#
_symmetry.space_group_name_H-M   'P 1'
#
loop_
_entity.id
_entity.type
_entity.pdbx_description
1 polymer ?
#
loop_
_entity_poly.entity_id
_entity_poly.type
_entity_poly.pdbx_seq_one_letter_code
_entity_poly.pdbx_strand_id
1 'polypeptide(L)'
;MAMVAILIASSAGVMFLGGAGSSDTGGASSSNIQTVTYYYDSSGSESYSVEYSGIASSEYNPEYWAGTFADLNGKNVENWVGSEFNSSSFGYTLWANGIDIKNRVSNVVINLDSRCDYTINCKDIRFLYDYGNSSWAGKVGSVVFKSGDSSTTVTYSNGSPSVSSVSLSGVGDKSITIVPKSTVKSYMLDLYVPMTISCSSPLNKVFGGWTDGTTSYLPGDILPSDVGSLYAIWITPDVFFTTSVGDGSNLSLSGNSGTLSADISTELTLKKDSYGYLVPFSSSNYSNVKVEFGDGRSSSSMYGSIYALSSGSTYYADSVNLPAGTYRSADLDRPATLSTGSGICALSGDAVIDNVYLSASSGGTTHGDGSAGIVANGHILIMGAGITSNGNKENIDSNNPLGPQIIGGSTFGTLYGTAIKDIVFGATDLEGNGKSLTVNIATCVIIHSGIYYNVVAGSVGQNIGTSYSPASTYLVMKGGTVLDTLIGGNGSSGVVYGSSSLNSESEKELQGGTFVYMLGADLPGDDYEDYTTGYDQYRDDRGKYLLKESSILEGGSSNTNVWGSTHVFLSDDTTVFDVQAGGRRGGTECSFTYLEITGSAVVRHIACGTITDGNSGSTNNAHGVRVVVDGDAKVATLCGGGYDTWSAPESPSTTEGTIDVEVYGGIVGYVYGGGFRGSLGTTYTSVYVNVYVVGGKILNDVYGGGRGGIEKILHYSTGTKSASGPGFNDSTGKSYIYGDVNVQIGHDPEKFVGRTAVVYGNVYGGGESVPLMKSYVVGGTAYSFGTQNSEVAAVYGTTSVSVLPGADIGGSVYGSGRGISYDSAGNISAEDNVEYSTMYLISYSGSSFSPKNVAWMSSNSIPGTATYYSNSEMGSIFTDFAMVRGPSSDSDPVSSVTVSGGSIKGDVCGGSAYGITTQNTIGSNVICSVEISAGEVGGSVYGGGVGVAGKTSVYGSTSVSMTGGAVRGSVFGGAYYGVIEYDAEVIMTGGQVYGSIYGGGYGSNGKVAVNGTRKVNLKDVNIGENIYGGSALGDDGSASTNKSDSYIIIDSGVSIDGSIYGGGFQGHTHGCTHVYIGYRTDSTNDVSSATPISDGNGEVIRISGSVYAGGDVGTLSDDSTAYTSSLVHNGGNVWINGESLSLSISGSISQRQLVSDRREHQHSYCAFQQSVSHGRYPSCRYRPHIRFVPDS
;
A
#
# COMPACT_ATOMS: atom_id res chain seq x y z
N MET A 1 -5.87 -47.84 -34.86
CA MET A 1 -5.98 -47.04 -36.11
C MET A 1 -5.22 -45.75 -35.89
N ALA A 2 -4.51 -45.25 -36.91
CA ALA A 2 -3.59 -44.13 -36.73
C ALA A 2 -4.25 -42.79 -37.10
N MET A 3 -3.98 -41.75 -36.32
CA MET A 3 -3.33 -40.57 -36.88
C MET A 3 -2.49 -39.87 -35.81
N VAL A 4 -1.19 -39.77 -36.07
CA VAL A 4 -0.23 -38.99 -35.27
C VAL A 4 -0.20 -37.57 -35.83
N ALA A 5 -0.28 -36.57 -34.96
CA ALA A 5 0.00 -35.18 -35.30
C ALA A 5 1.09 -34.66 -34.35
N ILE A 6 2.34 -34.80 -34.76
CA ILE A 6 3.48 -34.14 -34.13
C ILE A 6 3.48 -32.68 -34.60
N LEU A 7 3.55 -31.74 -33.66
CA LEU A 7 3.89 -30.35 -33.96
C LEU A 7 5.04 -29.91 -33.05
N ILE A 8 6.23 -29.74 -33.65
CA ILE A 8 7.42 -29.21 -33.00
C ILE A 8 7.81 -27.93 -33.76
N ALA A 9 7.62 -26.78 -33.12
CA ALA A 9 8.35 -25.52 -33.29
C ALA A 9 7.81 -24.54 -32.22
N SER A 10 8.57 -24.00 -31.26
CA SER A 10 9.85 -23.29 -31.31
C SER A 10 9.79 -21.88 -31.92
N SER A 11 9.13 -20.95 -31.21
CA SER A 11 9.52 -19.53 -31.13
C SER A 11 8.69 -18.81 -30.09
N ALA A 12 9.33 -18.10 -29.15
CA ALA A 12 8.64 -17.24 -28.21
C ALA A 12 7.84 -16.16 -28.95
N GLY A 13 6.56 -16.06 -28.59
CA GLY A 13 5.62 -15.11 -29.17
C GLY A 13 4.39 -15.11 -28.29
N VAL A 14 4.41 -14.28 -27.22
CA VAL A 14 3.28 -14.09 -26.32
C VAL A 14 2.16 -13.43 -27.11
N MET A 15 1.31 -14.28 -27.69
CA MET A 15 0.17 -13.85 -28.50
C MET A 15 -0.95 -13.46 -27.53
N PHE A 16 -0.98 -12.18 -27.16
CA PHE A 16 -2.15 -11.58 -26.52
C PHE A 16 -3.36 -11.77 -27.45
N LEU A 17 -4.15 -12.80 -27.18
CA LEU A 17 -5.47 -12.99 -27.76
C LEU A 17 -6.41 -11.97 -27.13
N GLY A 18 -6.44 -10.77 -27.72
CA GLY A 18 -7.50 -9.80 -27.51
C GLY A 18 -8.83 -10.42 -27.94
N GLY A 19 -9.55 -10.99 -26.97
CA GLY A 19 -10.88 -11.56 -27.11
C GLY A 19 -11.89 -10.71 -26.38
N ALA A 20 -12.88 -10.17 -27.10
CA ALA A 20 -13.85 -9.25 -26.53
C ALA A 20 -14.77 -9.91 -25.49
N GLY A 21 -15.00 -9.19 -24.39
CA GLY A 21 -16.16 -9.36 -23.52
C GLY A 21 -16.36 -10.75 -22.92
N SER A 22 -15.50 -11.16 -21.98
CA SER A 22 -16.00 -12.05 -20.93
C SER A 22 -16.86 -11.22 -19.97
N SER A 23 -18.08 -11.70 -19.74
CA SER A 23 -18.82 -11.33 -18.54
C SER A 23 -18.21 -12.13 -17.40
N ASP A 24 -17.17 -11.59 -16.76
CA ASP A 24 -16.56 -12.15 -15.54
C ASP A 24 -17.51 -11.98 -14.34
N THR A 25 -18.73 -12.51 -14.42
CA THR A 25 -19.66 -12.67 -13.29
C THR A 25 -19.33 -13.97 -12.53
N GLY A 26 -18.04 -14.24 -12.34
CA GLY A 26 -17.49 -15.57 -12.04
C GLY A 26 -16.28 -15.58 -11.09
N GLY A 27 -16.01 -14.46 -10.42
CA GLY A 27 -15.25 -14.39 -9.17
C GLY A 27 -16.08 -13.53 -8.22
N ALA A 28 -16.13 -13.87 -6.93
CA ALA A 28 -16.89 -13.07 -5.98
C ALA A 28 -16.18 -11.72 -5.78
N SER A 29 -16.74 -10.64 -6.34
CA SER A 29 -16.23 -9.29 -6.12
C SER A 29 -16.43 -8.94 -4.65
N SER A 30 -15.34 -8.97 -3.87
CA SER A 30 -15.26 -8.53 -2.47
C SER A 30 -15.24 -7.00 -2.35
N SER A 31 -15.91 -6.29 -3.27
CA SER A 31 -16.16 -4.88 -3.14
C SER A 31 -16.95 -4.65 -1.86
N ASN A 32 -16.30 -4.12 -0.82
CA ASN A 32 -16.96 -3.63 0.39
C ASN A 32 -17.82 -2.43 0.01
N ILE A 33 -19.02 -2.69 -0.51
CA ILE A 33 -19.96 -1.65 -0.91
C ILE A 33 -20.74 -1.22 0.33
N GLN A 34 -20.57 0.03 0.72
CA GLN A 34 -21.40 0.66 1.74
C GLN A 34 -22.48 1.51 1.07
N THR A 35 -23.75 1.21 1.32
CA THR A 35 -24.87 2.03 0.87
C THR A 35 -25.32 2.97 1.99
N VAL A 36 -25.22 4.29 1.77
CA VAL A 36 -25.68 5.31 2.72
C VAL A 36 -26.90 6.03 2.15
N THR A 37 -27.98 6.12 2.92
CA THR A 37 -29.17 6.89 2.53
C THR A 37 -29.22 8.23 3.25
N TYR A 38 -29.08 9.29 2.46
CA TYR A 38 -29.19 10.68 2.88
C TYR A 38 -30.64 11.12 2.85
N TYR A 39 -31.08 11.84 3.88
CA TYR A 39 -32.44 12.36 4.05
C TYR A 39 -32.43 13.87 4.25
N TYR A 40 -33.42 14.55 3.68
CA TYR A 40 -33.55 16.02 3.80
C TYR A 40 -33.73 16.49 5.24
N ASP A 41 -34.45 15.73 6.06
CA ASP A 41 -34.60 15.96 7.49
C ASP A 41 -34.97 14.66 8.22
N SER A 42 -35.04 14.72 9.55
CA SER A 42 -35.42 13.59 10.41
C SER A 42 -36.88 13.15 10.28
N SER A 43 -37.69 13.78 9.41
CA SER A 43 -39.03 13.27 9.07
C SER A 43 -38.99 12.21 7.96
N GLY A 44 -37.87 12.09 7.23
CA GLY A 44 -37.73 11.16 6.10
C GLY A 44 -38.52 11.58 4.86
N SER A 45 -38.78 12.88 4.71
CA SER A 45 -39.65 13.45 3.67
C SER A 45 -39.10 13.30 2.24
N GLU A 46 -37.79 13.46 2.07
CA GLU A 46 -37.06 13.26 0.80
C GLU A 46 -35.73 12.56 1.09
N SER A 47 -35.24 11.74 0.14
CA SER A 47 -34.01 10.95 0.33
C SER A 47 -33.30 10.55 -0.95
N TYR A 48 -31.97 10.42 -0.88
CA TYR A 48 -31.10 9.85 -1.91
C TYR A 48 -30.20 8.77 -1.30
N SER A 49 -30.04 7.63 -1.99
CA SER A 49 -29.08 6.59 -1.59
C SER A 49 -27.85 6.65 -2.50
N VAL A 50 -26.66 6.57 -1.89
CA VAL A 50 -25.35 6.54 -2.56
C VAL A 50 -24.65 5.24 -2.18
N GLU A 51 -23.98 4.61 -3.14
CA GLU A 51 -23.14 3.43 -2.93
C GLU A 51 -21.67 3.84 -3.03
N TYR A 52 -20.89 3.47 -2.03
CA TYR A 52 -19.44 3.74 -1.95
C TYR A 52 -18.68 2.45 -2.19
N SER A 53 -17.65 2.50 -3.05
CA SER A 53 -16.74 1.36 -3.24
C SER A 53 -15.58 1.46 -2.25
N GLY A 54 -15.63 0.67 -1.17
CA GLY A 54 -14.66 0.73 -0.07
C GLY A 54 -15.09 1.69 1.04
N ILE A 55 -14.26 2.68 1.36
CA ILE A 55 -14.48 3.59 2.50
C ILE A 55 -15.51 4.67 2.14
N ALA A 56 -16.64 4.68 2.84
CA ALA A 56 -17.64 5.73 2.70
C ALA A 56 -17.21 7.03 3.39
N SER A 57 -17.63 8.15 2.80
CA SER A 57 -17.54 9.48 3.40
C SER A 57 -18.80 10.25 3.13
N SER A 58 -19.21 11.06 4.10
CA SER A 58 -20.37 11.93 3.98
C SER A 58 -20.25 12.91 2.82
N GLU A 59 -21.36 13.37 2.29
CA GLU A 59 -21.37 14.26 1.12
C GLU A 59 -21.47 15.74 1.47
N TYR A 60 -21.35 16.59 0.44
CA TYR A 60 -21.74 18.00 0.52
C TYR A 60 -23.29 18.17 0.52
N ASN A 61 -23.83 19.39 0.39
CA ASN A 61 -25.27 19.54 0.07
C ASN A 61 -25.57 18.94 -1.32
N PRO A 62 -26.67 18.17 -1.54
CA PRO A 62 -27.11 17.72 -2.87
C PRO A 62 -27.06 18.73 -4.01
N GLU A 63 -27.22 20.02 -3.68
CA GLU A 63 -26.94 21.18 -4.54
C GLU A 63 -25.62 21.10 -5.34
N TYR A 64 -24.61 20.41 -4.82
CA TYR A 64 -23.28 20.31 -5.42
C TYR A 64 -22.88 18.88 -5.82
N TRP A 65 -23.80 17.90 -5.74
CA TRP A 65 -23.54 16.51 -6.17
C TRP A 65 -23.70 16.31 -7.68
N ALA A 66 -24.28 17.28 -8.37
CA ALA A 66 -24.54 17.25 -9.81
C ALA A 66 -23.24 17.31 -10.62
N GLY A 67 -22.54 16.17 -10.69
CA GLY A 67 -21.26 16.00 -11.38
C GLY A 67 -20.21 15.17 -10.61
N THR A 68 -20.44 14.84 -9.33
CA THR A 68 -19.49 14.00 -8.54
C THR A 68 -19.78 12.51 -8.63
N PHE A 69 -21.00 12.11 -9.01
CA PHE A 69 -21.37 10.70 -9.22
C PHE A 69 -21.93 10.48 -10.61
N ALA A 70 -21.42 9.46 -11.31
CA ALA A 70 -21.91 9.05 -12.62
C ALA A 70 -23.27 8.32 -12.56
N ASP A 71 -23.59 7.69 -11.42
CA ASP A 71 -24.58 6.60 -11.36
C ASP A 71 -25.79 6.84 -10.42
N LEU A 72 -26.25 8.08 -10.32
CA LEU A 72 -27.57 8.41 -9.73
C LEU A 72 -28.75 7.97 -10.63
N ASN A 73 -28.60 6.86 -11.37
CA ASN A 73 -29.63 6.20 -12.19
C ASN A 73 -30.37 7.15 -13.16
N GLY A 74 -29.66 8.12 -13.73
CA GLY A 74 -30.23 9.12 -14.65
C GLY A 74 -31.26 10.06 -14.02
N LYS A 75 -31.29 10.20 -12.69
CA LYS A 75 -32.12 11.18 -11.99
C LYS A 75 -31.44 12.53 -11.98
N ASN A 76 -32.16 13.57 -12.40
CA ASN A 76 -31.80 14.94 -12.04
C ASN A 76 -32.01 15.11 -10.53
N VAL A 77 -30.92 15.22 -9.78
CA VAL A 77 -30.96 15.62 -8.37
C VAL A 77 -31.17 17.13 -8.33
N GLU A 78 -32.25 17.57 -7.67
CA GLU A 78 -32.54 18.99 -7.45
C GLU A 78 -31.97 19.45 -6.10
N ASN A 79 -31.55 20.73 -6.05
CA ASN A 79 -30.88 21.30 -4.88
C ASN A 79 -31.79 21.21 -3.64
N TRP A 80 -31.29 20.61 -2.56
CA TRP A 80 -31.93 20.75 -1.26
C TRP A 80 -31.67 22.14 -0.68
N VAL A 81 -32.77 22.84 -0.40
CA VAL A 81 -32.79 24.18 0.19
C VAL A 81 -33.45 24.09 1.56
N GLY A 82 -32.76 24.54 2.60
CA GLY A 82 -33.23 24.44 3.96
C GLY A 82 -34.49 25.28 4.21
N SER A 83 -35.48 24.66 4.87
CA SER A 83 -36.84 25.20 5.10
C SER A 83 -36.86 26.70 5.41
N GLU A 84 -37.72 27.45 4.74
CA GLU A 84 -37.99 28.86 5.04
C GLU A 84 -38.25 29.09 6.55
N PHE A 85 -37.41 29.89 7.20
CA PHE A 85 -37.66 30.37 8.56
C PHE A 85 -38.37 31.72 8.53
N ASN A 86 -39.67 31.70 8.85
CA ASN A 86 -40.45 32.93 9.07
C ASN A 86 -40.14 33.52 10.45
N SER A 87 -39.51 34.70 10.48
CA SER A 87 -39.19 35.40 11.74
C SER A 87 -40.45 35.95 12.42
N SER A 88 -41.14 35.11 13.20
CA SER A 88 -42.32 35.51 13.98
C SER A 88 -41.93 36.37 15.20
N SER A 89 -41.53 37.62 14.93
CA SER A 89 -41.29 38.70 15.89
C SER A 89 -40.35 38.38 17.06
N PHE A 90 -39.06 38.60 16.86
CA PHE A 90 -38.07 38.55 17.94
C PHE A 90 -38.15 39.82 18.80
N GLY A 91 -38.30 39.65 20.12
CA GLY A 91 -38.27 40.74 21.09
C GLY A 91 -36.86 40.96 21.64
N TYR A 92 -36.17 41.97 21.14
CA TYR A 92 -34.81 42.33 21.54
C TYR A 92 -34.79 43.38 22.66
N THR A 93 -33.66 43.44 23.36
CA THR A 93 -33.31 44.57 24.22
C THR A 93 -31.89 45.02 23.87
N LEU A 94 -31.77 46.19 23.23
CA LEU A 94 -30.49 46.86 23.07
C LEU A 94 -30.11 47.43 24.44
N TRP A 95 -29.02 46.91 25.01
CA TRP A 95 -28.37 47.47 26.18
C TRP A 95 -26.98 47.95 25.74
N ALA A 96 -26.62 49.19 26.07
CA ALA A 96 -25.28 49.72 25.90
C ALA A 96 -24.83 50.32 27.23
N ASN A 97 -23.63 49.97 27.71
CA ASN A 97 -23.12 50.43 28.99
C ASN A 97 -21.90 51.33 28.80
N GLY A 98 -21.77 52.36 29.64
CA GLY A 98 -20.53 53.13 29.74
C GLY A 98 -20.10 53.91 28.51
N ILE A 99 -21.04 54.43 27.71
CA ILE A 99 -20.73 55.28 26.56
C ILE A 99 -20.05 56.58 27.07
N ASP A 100 -18.80 56.83 26.66
CA ASP A 100 -18.04 58.02 27.05
C ASP A 100 -18.22 59.16 26.03
N ILE A 101 -19.14 60.09 26.32
CA ILE A 101 -19.54 61.16 25.39
C ILE A 101 -18.55 62.35 25.35
N LYS A 102 -17.26 62.12 25.64
CA LYS A 102 -16.26 63.20 25.80
C LYS A 102 -15.88 63.91 24.50
N ASN A 103 -16.04 63.27 23.34
CA ASN A 103 -15.79 63.87 22.02
C ASN A 103 -17.01 63.75 21.09
N ARG A 104 -16.99 64.53 20.01
CA ARG A 104 -18.18 64.88 19.19
C ARG A 104 -18.93 63.67 18.61
N VAL A 105 -20.20 63.54 19.00
CA VAL A 105 -21.28 62.80 18.31
C VAL A 105 -20.96 61.33 18.02
N SER A 106 -21.09 60.48 19.02
CA SER A 106 -21.30 59.04 18.84
C SER A 106 -22.75 58.77 18.42
N ASN A 107 -22.97 58.69 17.10
CA ASN A 107 -24.19 58.11 16.55
C ASN A 107 -24.19 56.60 16.84
N VAL A 108 -25.21 56.08 17.54
CA VAL A 108 -25.48 54.64 17.54
C VAL A 108 -26.15 54.30 16.22
N VAL A 109 -25.44 53.56 15.35
CA VAL A 109 -25.93 53.17 14.02
C VAL A 109 -26.31 51.69 14.01
N ILE A 110 -27.56 51.40 13.62
CA ILE A 110 -28.05 50.04 13.36
C ILE A 110 -28.58 50.04 11.93
N ASN A 111 -27.88 49.40 11.01
CA ASN A 111 -28.31 49.20 9.62
C ASN A 111 -29.30 48.01 9.52
N LEU A 112 -29.90 47.74 8.34
CA LEU A 112 -30.89 46.67 8.11
C LEU A 112 -30.91 46.29 6.61
N ASP A 113 -31.31 45.05 6.24
CA ASP A 113 -31.29 44.58 4.83
C ASP A 113 -32.15 45.48 3.94
N SER A 114 -31.61 45.87 2.79
CA SER A 114 -32.38 46.57 1.76
C SER A 114 -33.57 45.74 1.25
N ARG A 115 -33.45 44.41 1.21
CA ARG A 115 -34.37 43.44 0.56
C ARG A 115 -35.62 43.06 1.37
N CYS A 116 -35.72 43.46 2.64
CA CYS A 116 -36.81 43.05 3.54
C CYS A 116 -37.60 44.24 4.12
N ASP A 117 -38.87 44.06 4.47
CA ASP A 117 -39.61 45.02 5.32
C ASP A 117 -39.36 44.74 6.80
N TYR A 118 -39.35 45.80 7.61
CA TYR A 118 -39.12 45.69 9.06
C TYR A 118 -40.15 46.47 9.87
N THR A 119 -40.83 45.79 10.79
CA THR A 119 -41.59 46.47 11.86
C THR A 119 -40.72 46.56 13.11
N ILE A 120 -40.50 47.78 13.64
CA ILE A 120 -39.67 48.04 14.83
C ILE A 120 -40.52 48.63 15.96
N ASN A 121 -40.88 47.79 16.93
CA ASN A 121 -41.70 48.20 18.07
C ASN A 121 -40.82 48.56 19.28
N CYS A 122 -40.44 49.82 19.42
CA CYS A 122 -39.80 50.33 20.64
C CYS A 122 -40.86 50.54 21.74
N LYS A 123 -40.66 49.98 22.96
CA LYS A 123 -41.61 50.17 24.07
C LYS A 123 -41.21 51.29 25.03
N ASP A 124 -40.04 51.25 25.67
CA ASP A 124 -39.62 52.23 26.68
C ASP A 124 -38.11 52.47 26.65
N ILE A 125 -37.65 53.69 26.32
CA ILE A 125 -36.21 54.02 26.31
C ILE A 125 -35.77 54.47 27.70
N ARG A 126 -34.76 53.79 28.26
CA ARG A 126 -34.17 54.14 29.56
C ARG A 126 -32.78 54.72 29.38
N PHE A 127 -32.48 55.72 30.19
CA PHE A 127 -31.14 56.26 30.39
C PHE A 127 -30.83 56.13 31.88
N LEU A 128 -29.74 55.44 32.23
CA LEU A 128 -29.23 55.43 33.60
C LEU A 128 -28.08 56.42 33.73
N TYR A 129 -28.05 57.13 34.85
CA TYR A 129 -27.00 58.05 35.23
C TYR A 129 -26.53 57.69 36.64
N ASP A 130 -25.22 57.48 36.80
CA ASP A 130 -24.42 57.37 38.03
C ASP A 130 -25.08 56.83 39.32
N TYR A 131 -24.66 55.63 39.76
CA TYR A 131 -24.85 55.06 41.10
C TYR A 131 -26.24 55.25 41.77
N GLY A 132 -27.31 54.92 41.05
CA GLY A 132 -28.57 54.47 41.66
C GLY A 132 -29.84 55.30 41.40
N ASN A 133 -29.79 56.35 40.58
CA ASN A 133 -31.00 57.04 40.10
C ASN A 133 -31.27 56.72 38.62
N SER A 134 -32.51 56.32 38.31
CA SER A 134 -32.96 56.10 36.93
C SER A 134 -34.15 57.00 36.60
N SER A 135 -34.18 57.55 35.39
CA SER A 135 -35.34 58.28 34.86
C SER A 135 -35.81 57.61 33.57
N TRP A 136 -37.12 57.49 33.43
CA TRP A 136 -37.74 56.93 32.22
C TRP A 136 -38.02 58.06 31.23
N ALA A 137 -37.47 57.98 30.03
CA ALA A 137 -37.98 58.77 28.91
C ALA A 137 -39.27 58.08 28.42
N GLY A 138 -40.35 58.85 28.30
CA GLY A 138 -41.68 58.29 28.05
C GLY A 138 -41.79 57.51 26.74
N LYS A 139 -42.65 56.49 26.76
CA LYS A 139 -43.04 55.60 25.66
C LYS A 139 -42.98 56.24 24.27
N VAL A 140 -42.14 55.70 23.41
CA VAL A 140 -42.12 56.01 21.97
C VAL A 140 -43.17 55.15 21.27
N GLY A 141 -43.85 55.67 20.25
CA GLY A 141 -44.78 54.88 19.44
C GLY A 141 -44.06 53.85 18.56
N SER A 142 -44.77 52.79 18.16
CA SER A 142 -44.30 51.81 17.16
C SER A 142 -43.93 52.49 15.84
N VAL A 143 -42.77 52.15 15.26
CA VAL A 143 -42.33 52.68 13.96
C VAL A 143 -42.19 51.52 12.96
N VAL A 144 -42.86 51.64 11.82
CA VAL A 144 -42.85 50.64 10.75
C VAL A 144 -41.98 51.20 9.61
N PHE A 145 -41.02 50.41 9.12
CA PHE A 145 -40.17 50.73 7.98
C PHE A 145 -40.50 49.78 6.83
N LYS A 146 -40.92 50.33 5.69
CA LYS A 146 -41.26 49.54 4.50
C LYS A 146 -40.15 49.57 3.46
N SER A 147 -40.13 48.53 2.63
CA SER A 147 -39.40 48.51 1.37
C SER A 147 -39.75 49.74 0.53
N GLY A 148 -38.73 50.56 0.23
CA GLY A 148 -38.86 51.80 -0.54
C GLY A 148 -38.96 53.11 0.27
N ASP A 149 -39.02 53.07 1.61
CA ASP A 149 -39.00 54.31 2.42
C ASP A 149 -37.63 54.99 2.36
N SER A 150 -37.58 56.25 1.91
CA SER A 150 -36.32 56.98 1.64
C SER A 150 -35.76 57.76 2.84
N SER A 151 -36.57 58.06 3.85
CA SER A 151 -36.18 58.41 5.24
C SER A 151 -37.45 58.61 6.10
N THR A 152 -37.41 58.33 7.41
CA THR A 152 -38.60 58.51 8.29
C THR A 152 -38.21 59.04 9.67
N THR A 153 -37.73 60.29 9.73
CA THR A 153 -37.26 60.95 10.96
C THR A 153 -38.35 61.17 12.02
N VAL A 154 -38.53 60.19 12.90
CA VAL A 154 -39.38 60.33 14.09
C VAL A 154 -38.60 61.08 15.17
N THR A 155 -39.01 62.31 15.49
CA THR A 155 -38.35 63.17 16.50
C THR A 155 -39.20 63.28 17.77
N TYR A 156 -38.66 62.89 18.93
CA TYR A 156 -39.38 62.95 20.20
C TYR A 156 -38.75 63.95 21.18
N SER A 157 -39.49 64.98 21.60
CA SER A 157 -38.99 65.98 22.56
C SER A 157 -39.82 66.01 23.84
N ASN A 158 -39.15 65.85 24.99
CA ASN A 158 -39.71 66.20 26.29
C ASN A 158 -38.60 66.70 27.25
N GLY A 159 -38.99 67.34 28.35
CA GLY A 159 -38.11 68.17 29.19
C GLY A 159 -36.96 67.45 29.91
N SER A 160 -35.97 68.25 30.33
CA SER A 160 -34.69 67.84 30.93
C SER A 160 -34.78 66.92 32.17
N PRO A 161 -33.70 66.18 32.50
CA PRO A 161 -32.42 66.01 31.77
C PRO A 161 -32.26 64.60 31.17
N SER A 162 -31.64 64.39 30.00
CA SER A 162 -31.04 65.33 29.05
C SER A 162 -30.99 64.76 27.62
N VAL A 163 -32.14 64.36 27.05
CA VAL A 163 -32.27 63.95 25.64
C VAL A 163 -33.49 64.64 25.02
N SER A 164 -33.31 65.45 23.97
CA SER A 164 -34.42 66.21 23.34
C SER A 164 -34.91 65.63 22.01
N SER A 165 -34.27 64.56 21.53
CA SER A 165 -34.59 63.90 20.26
C SER A 165 -33.88 62.56 20.17
N VAL A 166 -34.62 61.46 20.12
CA VAL A 166 -34.22 60.30 19.32
C VAL A 166 -34.68 60.61 17.88
N SER A 167 -33.90 60.23 16.86
CA SER A 167 -34.18 60.56 15.46
C SER A 167 -33.86 59.38 14.54
N LEU A 168 -34.81 58.47 14.37
CA LEU A 168 -34.71 57.33 13.45
C LEU A 168 -34.64 57.83 12.00
N SER A 169 -33.47 57.88 11.37
CA SER A 169 -33.34 58.38 9.99
C SER A 169 -32.52 57.44 9.11
N GLY A 170 -33.21 56.65 8.28
CA GLY A 170 -32.54 55.93 7.20
C GLY A 170 -32.04 56.91 6.14
N VAL A 171 -30.76 56.78 5.78
CA VAL A 171 -30.11 57.52 4.69
C VAL A 171 -29.18 56.56 3.97
N GLY A 172 -29.57 56.07 2.79
CA GLY A 172 -28.74 55.23 1.91
C GLY A 172 -28.13 54.03 2.62
N ASP A 173 -28.83 52.89 2.58
CA ASP A 173 -28.75 51.78 3.54
C ASP A 173 -29.49 52.12 4.86
N LYS A 174 -30.30 51.16 5.36
CA LYS A 174 -31.42 51.43 6.29
C LYS A 174 -30.95 51.59 7.74
N SER A 175 -30.45 52.77 8.09
CA SER A 175 -29.88 53.06 9.41
C SER A 175 -30.86 53.66 10.46
N ILE A 176 -30.71 53.24 11.72
CA ILE A 176 -31.17 53.92 12.94
C ILE A 176 -30.07 54.87 13.42
N THR A 177 -30.39 56.05 13.94
CA THR A 177 -29.40 56.98 14.53
C THR A 177 -29.95 57.60 15.83
N ILE A 178 -29.09 57.76 16.84
CA ILE A 178 -29.42 58.41 18.12
C ILE A 178 -28.47 59.60 18.32
N VAL A 179 -29.01 60.82 18.50
CA VAL A 179 -28.23 62.07 18.54
C VAL A 179 -28.41 62.80 19.89
N PRO A 180 -27.37 62.85 20.76
CA PRO A 180 -27.42 63.59 22.03
C PRO A 180 -27.40 65.13 21.85
N LYS A 181 -28.05 65.86 22.77
CA LYS A 181 -28.08 67.33 22.73
C LYS A 181 -26.91 67.96 23.50
N SER A 182 -25.91 68.41 22.75
CA SER A 182 -24.84 69.35 23.18
C SER A 182 -23.81 68.83 24.20
N THR A 183 -22.74 69.62 24.36
CA THR A 183 -21.52 69.28 25.10
C THR A 183 -21.76 69.15 26.61
N VAL A 184 -21.89 67.92 27.10
CA VAL A 184 -21.90 67.63 28.54
C VAL A 184 -20.50 67.19 28.96
N LYS A 185 -19.91 67.85 29.97
CA LYS A 185 -18.62 67.43 30.51
C LYS A 185 -18.81 66.25 31.46
N SER A 186 -18.39 65.07 31.02
CA SER A 186 -18.14 63.86 31.82
C SER A 186 -19.36 63.20 32.49
N TYR A 187 -20.03 62.30 31.77
CA TYR A 187 -20.88 61.25 32.35
C TYR A 187 -20.74 59.97 31.52
N MET A 188 -20.77 58.80 32.18
CA MET A 188 -21.07 57.52 31.52
C MET A 188 -22.58 57.41 31.33
N LEU A 189 -23.01 56.93 30.17
CA LEU A 189 -24.42 56.72 29.84
C LEU A 189 -24.67 55.22 29.61
N ASP A 190 -25.65 54.66 30.33
CA ASP A 190 -26.21 53.35 29.98
C ASP A 190 -27.56 53.55 29.27
N LEU A 191 -27.69 53.01 28.07
CA LEU A 191 -28.85 53.09 27.19
C LEU A 191 -29.57 51.75 27.15
N TYR A 192 -30.90 51.77 27.31
CA TYR A 192 -31.76 50.59 27.24
C TYR A 192 -32.90 50.86 26.23
N VAL A 193 -32.98 50.07 25.15
CA VAL A 193 -34.03 50.16 24.13
C VAL A 193 -34.63 48.77 23.86
N PRO A 194 -35.80 48.43 24.44
CA PRO A 194 -36.53 47.22 24.11
C PRO A 194 -37.24 47.42 22.77
N MET A 195 -36.85 46.64 21.76
CA MET A 195 -37.31 46.73 20.38
C MET A 195 -37.74 45.35 19.87
N THR A 196 -38.88 45.23 19.21
CA THR A 196 -39.23 43.99 18.47
C THR A 196 -38.94 44.21 16.98
N ILE A 197 -38.12 43.35 16.36
CA ILE A 197 -37.90 43.36 14.90
C ILE A 197 -38.54 42.12 14.29
N SER A 198 -39.13 42.27 13.11
CA SER A 198 -39.76 41.20 12.32
C SER A 198 -39.51 41.45 10.84
N CYS A 199 -39.02 40.44 10.12
CA CYS A 199 -38.76 40.44 8.69
C CYS A 199 -39.98 39.89 7.93
N SER A 200 -40.37 40.53 6.82
CA SER A 200 -41.48 40.09 5.96
C SER A 200 -41.12 38.99 4.96
N SER A 201 -39.83 38.85 4.62
CA SER A 201 -39.33 37.84 3.68
C SER A 201 -38.80 36.62 4.43
N PRO A 202 -39.12 35.39 4.01
CA PRO A 202 -38.51 34.19 4.57
C PRO A 202 -37.00 34.14 4.26
N LEU A 203 -36.23 33.62 5.21
CA LEU A 203 -34.82 33.28 5.00
C LEU A 203 -34.68 31.76 4.98
N ASN A 204 -33.94 31.22 4.01
CA ASN A 204 -33.66 29.79 3.95
C ASN A 204 -32.62 29.42 5.00
N LYS A 205 -32.74 28.22 5.56
CA LYS A 205 -31.68 27.63 6.39
C LYS A 205 -30.53 27.17 5.50
N VAL A 206 -29.34 27.21 6.06
CA VAL A 206 -28.09 26.83 5.39
C VAL A 206 -27.70 25.40 5.80
N PHE A 207 -27.04 24.69 4.88
CA PHE A 207 -26.60 23.32 5.12
C PHE A 207 -25.42 23.30 6.12
N GLY A 208 -25.50 22.43 7.12
CA GLY A 208 -24.60 22.39 8.28
C GLY A 208 -24.01 21.01 8.58
N GLY A 209 -23.88 20.15 7.56
CA GLY A 209 -23.43 18.77 7.69
C GLY A 209 -24.55 17.76 7.94
N TRP A 210 -24.18 16.58 8.41
CA TRP A 210 -25.06 15.42 8.54
C TRP A 210 -25.11 14.89 9.98
N THR A 211 -26.13 14.10 10.30
CA THR A 211 -26.18 13.29 11.53
C THR A 211 -26.87 11.96 11.29
N ASP A 212 -26.44 10.90 11.96
CA ASP A 212 -27.14 9.60 12.05
C ASP A 212 -28.26 9.62 13.12
N GLY A 213 -28.34 10.70 13.91
CA GLY A 213 -29.20 10.86 15.09
C GLY A 213 -28.44 10.85 16.42
N THR A 214 -27.16 10.45 16.43
CA THR A 214 -26.30 10.35 17.62
C THR A 214 -25.04 11.23 17.46
N THR A 215 -24.36 11.08 16.33
CA THR A 215 -23.11 11.74 15.94
C THR A 215 -23.38 12.78 14.86
N SER A 216 -22.59 13.85 14.81
CA SER A 216 -22.63 14.84 13.72
C SER A 216 -21.36 14.75 12.87
N TYR A 217 -21.54 14.74 11.56
CA TYR A 217 -20.50 14.58 10.55
C TYR A 217 -20.35 15.87 9.73
N LEU A 218 -19.11 16.31 9.52
CA LEU A 218 -18.81 17.42 8.62
C LEU A 218 -19.10 17.01 7.16
N PRO A 219 -19.37 17.94 6.22
CA PRO A 219 -19.45 17.61 4.80
C PRO A 219 -18.11 17.05 4.28
N GLY A 220 -18.05 15.77 3.92
CA GLY A 220 -16.83 15.08 3.49
C GLY A 220 -16.07 14.32 4.60
N ASP A 221 -16.64 14.22 5.79
CA ASP A 221 -16.13 13.45 6.92
C ASP A 221 -16.31 11.94 6.69
N ILE A 222 -15.39 11.11 7.18
CA ILE A 222 -15.43 9.65 7.02
C ILE A 222 -16.60 9.02 7.80
N LEU A 223 -17.20 7.97 7.24
CA LEU A 223 -18.35 7.27 7.84
C LEU A 223 -17.96 5.85 8.29
N PRO A 224 -18.28 5.47 9.54
CA PRO A 224 -18.23 4.08 9.97
C PRO A 224 -19.14 3.17 9.12
N SER A 225 -18.79 1.89 9.00
CA SER A 225 -19.47 0.92 8.13
C SER A 225 -20.89 0.54 8.57
N ASP A 226 -21.28 0.82 9.82
CA ASP A 226 -22.64 0.64 10.35
C ASP A 226 -23.55 1.85 10.09
N VAL A 227 -23.02 2.98 9.61
CA VAL A 227 -23.81 4.15 9.21
C VAL A 227 -24.48 3.90 7.85
N GLY A 228 -25.71 3.41 7.87
CA GLY A 228 -26.55 3.23 6.69
C GLY A 228 -27.50 4.40 6.37
N SER A 229 -27.59 5.42 7.23
CA SER A 229 -28.52 6.55 7.03
C SER A 229 -28.05 7.84 7.71
N LEU A 230 -28.23 8.97 7.02
CA LEU A 230 -27.84 10.30 7.46
C LEU A 230 -28.95 11.33 7.19
N TYR A 231 -29.14 12.27 8.11
CA TYR A 231 -30.14 13.34 8.04
C TYR A 231 -29.44 14.69 7.94
N ALA A 232 -29.86 15.55 7.01
CA ALA A 232 -29.24 16.86 6.80
C ALA A 232 -29.49 17.78 8.01
N ILE A 233 -28.45 18.49 8.43
CA ILE A 233 -28.55 19.49 9.50
C ILE A 233 -28.77 20.87 8.85
N TRP A 234 -29.93 21.46 9.09
CA TRP A 234 -30.28 22.80 8.60
C TRP A 234 -30.09 23.85 9.68
N ILE A 235 -29.06 24.69 9.52
CA ILE A 235 -28.69 25.76 10.45
C ILE A 235 -29.42 27.05 10.05
N THR A 236 -29.84 27.85 11.03
CA THR A 236 -30.35 29.20 10.76
C THR A 236 -29.14 30.13 10.61
N PRO A 237 -28.91 30.78 9.46
CA PRO A 237 -27.74 31.64 9.27
C PRO A 237 -27.77 32.84 10.22
N ASP A 238 -26.59 33.37 10.56
CA ASP A 238 -26.46 34.57 11.36
C ASP A 238 -26.98 35.78 10.60
N VAL A 239 -27.93 36.47 11.22
CA VAL A 239 -28.66 37.58 10.59
C VAL A 239 -28.14 38.93 11.11
N PHE A 240 -27.03 38.97 11.89
CA PHE A 240 -26.69 40.16 12.70
C PHE A 240 -25.20 40.58 12.80
N PHE A 241 -24.80 41.66 12.09
CA PHE A 241 -23.56 42.45 12.32
C PHE A 241 -23.77 43.84 12.96
N THR A 242 -22.88 44.27 13.88
CA THR A 242 -22.87 45.67 14.39
C THR A 242 -21.88 46.55 13.63
N THR A 243 -22.23 47.80 13.37
CA THR A 243 -21.28 48.81 12.82
C THR A 243 -20.71 49.69 13.92
N SER A 244 -19.37 49.68 14.05
CA SER A 244 -18.49 50.60 14.79
C SER A 244 -19.12 51.51 15.86
N VAL A 245 -18.81 51.26 17.13
CA VAL A 245 -18.89 52.29 18.18
C VAL A 245 -17.55 53.01 18.23
N GLY A 246 -17.52 54.29 17.82
CA GLY A 246 -16.33 55.11 17.96
C GLY A 246 -15.92 55.29 19.43
N ASP A 247 -14.63 55.10 19.70
CA ASP A 247 -13.98 55.22 21.01
C ASP A 247 -14.49 54.24 22.11
N GLY A 248 -13.82 53.07 22.20
CA GLY A 248 -13.44 52.42 23.46
C GLY A 248 -14.53 51.99 24.46
N SER A 249 -15.79 51.90 24.04
CA SER A 249 -16.93 51.62 24.94
C SER A 249 -17.51 50.22 24.73
N ASN A 250 -17.89 49.57 25.84
CA ASN A 250 -18.37 48.18 25.86
C ASN A 250 -19.88 48.11 25.59
N LEU A 251 -20.25 47.79 24.35
CA LEU A 251 -21.64 47.44 24.01
C LEU A 251 -21.94 46.01 24.50
N SER A 252 -22.56 45.86 25.68
CA SER A 252 -22.98 44.56 26.22
C SER A 252 -24.49 44.43 26.23
N LEU A 253 -24.99 43.42 25.51
CA LEU A 253 -26.40 43.28 25.17
C LEU A 253 -26.96 42.04 25.85
N SER A 254 -28.10 42.18 26.54
CA SER A 254 -28.70 41.08 27.30
C SER A 254 -30.22 41.14 27.26
N GLY A 255 -30.83 39.97 27.14
CA GLY A 255 -32.27 39.77 27.25
C GLY A 255 -32.57 38.37 27.76
N ASN A 256 -33.63 38.24 28.57
CA ASN A 256 -34.29 36.94 28.70
C ASN A 256 -34.97 36.66 27.36
N SER A 257 -34.45 35.68 26.60
CA SER A 257 -34.76 35.38 25.20
C SER A 257 -34.55 36.54 24.21
N GLY A 258 -33.46 36.48 23.42
CA GLY A 258 -33.33 37.22 22.15
C GLY A 258 -32.35 38.40 22.10
N THR A 259 -31.33 38.24 21.25
CA THR A 259 -30.30 39.22 20.81
C THR A 259 -30.10 38.99 19.29
N LEU A 260 -29.76 39.93 18.40
CA LEU A 260 -29.32 41.32 18.53
C LEU A 260 -30.01 42.25 17.48
N SER A 261 -29.64 43.54 17.43
CA SER A 261 -29.93 44.49 16.34
C SER A 261 -28.73 44.66 15.41
N ALA A 262 -28.92 44.68 14.09
CA ALA A 262 -27.79 44.69 13.16
C ALA A 262 -28.14 44.97 11.69
N ASP A 263 -27.09 45.25 10.92
CA ASP A 263 -27.06 45.01 9.47
C ASP A 263 -27.50 43.57 9.20
N ILE A 264 -28.58 43.43 8.44
CA ILE A 264 -29.09 42.13 7.99
C ILE A 264 -28.64 41.99 6.54
N SER A 265 -27.87 40.94 6.27
CA SER A 265 -27.57 40.49 4.93
C SER A 265 -27.36 38.98 5.00
N THR A 266 -28.12 38.22 4.21
CA THR A 266 -27.93 36.76 4.04
C THR A 266 -26.53 36.37 3.58
N GLU A 267 -25.78 37.36 3.07
CA GLU A 267 -24.46 37.26 2.49
C GLU A 267 -23.70 38.55 2.82
N LEU A 268 -22.62 38.47 3.59
CA LEU A 268 -21.79 39.62 3.91
C LEU A 268 -20.82 39.90 2.75
N THR A 269 -21.10 40.93 1.95
CA THR A 269 -20.23 41.28 0.82
C THR A 269 -18.86 41.75 1.31
N LEU A 270 -17.83 40.94 1.07
CA LEU A 270 -16.46 41.29 1.43
C LEU A 270 -15.95 42.48 0.62
N LYS A 271 -15.39 43.46 1.33
CA LYS A 271 -14.79 44.66 0.74
C LYS A 271 -13.31 44.42 0.45
N LYS A 272 -12.87 44.95 -0.68
CA LYS A 272 -11.45 45.07 -1.03
C LYS A 272 -11.03 46.53 -1.02
N ASP A 273 -9.74 46.78 -0.81
CA ASP A 273 -9.19 48.12 -0.87
C ASP A 273 -9.03 48.62 -2.32
N SER A 274 -8.45 49.82 -2.51
CA SER A 274 -8.19 50.40 -3.82
C SER A 274 -7.19 49.61 -4.69
N TYR A 275 -6.43 48.70 -4.09
CA TYR A 275 -5.42 47.87 -4.74
C TYR A 275 -5.93 46.43 -4.98
N GLY A 276 -7.11 46.08 -4.46
CA GLY A 276 -7.75 44.77 -4.61
C GLY A 276 -7.47 43.79 -3.48
N TYR A 277 -6.76 44.20 -2.43
CA TYR A 277 -6.54 43.37 -1.24
C TYR A 277 -7.82 43.25 -0.43
N LEU A 278 -8.12 42.03 0.01
CA LEU A 278 -9.23 41.71 0.87
C LEU A 278 -9.00 42.39 2.23
N VAL A 279 -9.93 43.25 2.65
CA VAL A 279 -9.78 44.01 3.90
C VAL A 279 -10.45 43.18 5.01
N PRO A 280 -9.69 42.54 5.92
CA PRO A 280 -10.30 41.85 7.05
C PRO A 280 -11.04 42.85 7.93
N PHE A 281 -12.14 42.40 8.55
CA PHE A 281 -12.86 43.18 9.54
C PHE A 281 -11.94 43.43 10.75
N SER A 282 -11.40 44.65 10.84
CA SER A 282 -10.42 44.99 11.88
C SER A 282 -11.03 44.92 13.28
N SER A 283 -10.58 43.94 14.07
CA SER A 283 -11.05 43.65 15.44
C SER A 283 -10.88 44.79 16.44
N SER A 284 -10.17 45.86 16.08
CA SER A 284 -10.00 47.07 16.89
C SER A 284 -11.22 47.99 16.95
N ASN A 285 -12.23 47.81 16.08
CA ASN A 285 -13.42 48.69 16.01
C ASN A 285 -14.77 47.97 16.24
N TYR A 286 -14.77 46.67 16.50
CA TYR A 286 -15.98 45.87 16.72
C TYR A 286 -15.88 45.15 18.07
N SER A 287 -16.89 45.29 18.92
CA SER A 287 -16.95 44.55 20.19
C SER A 287 -17.50 43.14 19.95
N ASN A 288 -16.90 42.15 20.61
CA ASN A 288 -17.28 40.75 20.48
C ASN A 288 -18.71 40.53 20.98
N VAL A 289 -19.67 40.36 20.07
CA VAL A 289 -21.01 39.87 20.39
C VAL A 289 -21.08 38.39 20.02
N LYS A 290 -21.37 37.53 21.00
CA LYS A 290 -21.89 36.18 20.77
C LYS A 290 -23.41 36.22 20.71
N VAL A 291 -24.00 35.58 19.71
CA VAL A 291 -25.40 35.13 19.75
C VAL A 291 -25.38 33.60 19.95
N GLU A 292 -26.03 33.15 21.02
CA GLU A 292 -26.19 31.73 21.34
C GLU A 292 -27.64 31.34 21.05
N PHE A 293 -27.83 30.40 20.12
CA PHE A 293 -29.15 29.81 19.86
C PHE A 293 -29.35 28.61 20.78
N GLY A 294 -30.60 28.38 21.18
CA GLY A 294 -30.97 27.37 22.20
C GLY A 294 -30.81 25.91 21.77
N ASP A 295 -30.24 25.66 20.59
CA ASP A 295 -29.91 24.35 20.03
C ASP A 295 -28.42 23.97 20.22
N GLY A 296 -27.64 24.83 20.90
CA GLY A 296 -26.25 24.56 21.28
C GLY A 296 -25.20 25.00 20.27
N ARG A 297 -25.59 25.72 19.21
CA ARG A 297 -24.65 26.28 18.21
C ARG A 297 -24.67 27.81 18.29
N SER A 298 -23.50 28.42 18.08
CA SER A 298 -23.30 29.87 18.26
C SER A 298 -22.90 30.54 16.96
N SER A 299 -23.06 31.87 16.93
CA SER A 299 -22.77 32.77 15.80
C SER A 299 -21.27 32.91 15.44
N SER A 300 -20.50 31.85 15.66
CA SER A 300 -19.05 31.76 15.43
C SER A 300 -18.66 30.41 14.82
N SER A 301 -19.63 29.70 14.23
CA SER A 301 -19.42 28.49 13.44
C SER A 301 -19.19 28.84 11.97
N MET A 302 -18.42 28.02 11.25
CA MET A 302 -18.22 28.07 9.79
C MET A 302 -19.53 28.17 8.98
N TYR A 303 -20.64 27.66 9.50
CA TYR A 303 -21.96 27.70 8.86
C TYR A 303 -22.81 28.92 9.27
N GLY A 304 -22.47 29.62 10.35
CA GLY A 304 -23.24 30.75 10.86
C GLY A 304 -23.09 31.99 9.97
N SER A 305 -21.85 32.34 9.64
CA SER A 305 -21.51 33.52 8.83
C SER A 305 -21.17 33.15 7.38
N ILE A 306 -21.90 33.73 6.42
CA ILE A 306 -21.60 33.61 4.98
C ILE A 306 -20.97 34.91 4.46
N TYR A 307 -19.77 34.80 3.89
CA TYR A 307 -19.02 35.87 3.27
C TYR A 307 -19.09 35.75 1.74
N ALA A 308 -19.84 36.63 1.10
CA ALA A 308 -20.01 36.61 -0.35
C ALA A 308 -18.97 37.49 -1.06
N LEU A 309 -18.30 36.90 -2.03
CA LEU A 309 -17.33 37.53 -2.91
C LEU A 309 -18.05 38.03 -4.17
N SER A 310 -17.78 39.28 -4.57
CA SER A 310 -18.43 39.89 -5.74
C SER A 310 -18.08 39.14 -7.03
N SER A 311 -19.09 38.53 -7.66
CA SER A 311 -19.03 37.81 -8.94
C SER A 311 -18.03 38.39 -9.95
N GLY A 312 -17.08 37.57 -10.43
CA GLY A 312 -16.06 37.97 -11.41
C GLY A 312 -15.01 38.99 -10.92
N SER A 313 -14.90 39.24 -9.60
CA SER A 313 -13.87 40.11 -9.03
C SER A 313 -12.69 39.32 -8.47
N THR A 314 -11.48 39.89 -8.58
CA THR A 314 -10.29 39.42 -7.86
C THR A 314 -10.15 40.05 -6.48
N TYR A 315 -9.79 39.22 -5.51
CA TYR A 315 -9.47 39.52 -4.11
C TYR A 315 -8.08 38.94 -3.77
N TYR A 316 -7.13 39.77 -3.36
CA TYR A 316 -5.82 39.32 -2.87
C TYR A 316 -5.86 39.11 -1.34
N ALA A 317 -5.47 37.92 -0.87
CA ALA A 317 -5.57 37.50 0.53
C ALA A 317 -4.22 37.07 1.13
N ASP A 318 -3.12 37.44 0.47
CA ASP A 318 -1.72 37.09 0.70
C ASP A 318 -1.07 37.64 1.99
N SER A 319 -1.85 38.29 2.85
CA SER A 319 -1.45 38.70 4.22
C SER A 319 -2.68 38.88 5.12
N VAL A 320 -3.68 38.00 5.00
CA VAL A 320 -4.99 38.16 5.64
C VAL A 320 -5.33 36.98 6.52
N ASN A 321 -5.86 37.27 7.72
CA ASN A 321 -6.50 36.29 8.59
C ASN A 321 -8.01 36.26 8.30
N LEU A 322 -8.54 35.12 7.86
CA LEU A 322 -9.96 34.89 7.66
C LEU A 322 -10.63 34.47 8.98
N PRO A 323 -11.70 35.15 9.43
CA PRO A 323 -12.56 34.68 10.53
C PRO A 323 -13.31 33.37 10.20
N ALA A 324 -13.98 32.79 11.20
CA ALA A 324 -14.85 31.64 10.98
C ALA A 324 -16.02 31.99 10.04
N GLY A 325 -16.29 31.14 9.05
CA GLY A 325 -17.42 31.31 8.13
C GLY A 325 -17.24 30.62 6.76
N THR A 326 -18.26 30.74 5.93
CA THR A 326 -18.28 30.21 4.56
C THR A 326 -17.97 31.31 3.55
N TYR A 327 -16.88 31.17 2.81
CA TYR A 327 -16.39 32.11 1.79
C TYR A 327 -16.75 31.60 0.40
N ARG A 328 -17.61 32.33 -0.31
CA ARG A 328 -18.12 31.89 -1.62
C ARG A 328 -18.43 33.03 -2.56
N SER A 329 -18.54 32.74 -3.86
CA SER A 329 -18.99 33.75 -4.82
C SER A 329 -20.50 33.97 -4.72
N ALA A 330 -20.95 35.23 -4.78
CA ALA A 330 -22.36 35.64 -4.80
C ALA A 330 -23.15 35.21 -6.06
N ASP A 331 -22.48 34.52 -6.98
CA ASP A 331 -22.96 34.10 -8.29
C ASP A 331 -22.30 32.76 -8.62
N LEU A 332 -23.12 31.73 -8.84
CA LEU A 332 -22.67 30.37 -9.12
C LEU A 332 -22.08 30.24 -10.54
N ASP A 333 -22.62 30.98 -11.50
CA ASP A 333 -22.22 30.87 -12.91
C ASP A 333 -20.95 31.69 -13.23
N ARG A 334 -20.53 32.58 -12.32
CA ARG A 334 -19.42 33.51 -12.56
C ARG A 334 -18.59 33.77 -11.30
N PRO A 335 -17.77 32.79 -10.86
CA PRO A 335 -17.05 32.86 -9.61
C PRO A 335 -16.07 34.04 -9.51
N ALA A 336 -15.85 34.50 -8.29
CA ALA A 336 -14.83 35.45 -7.91
C ALA A 336 -13.47 34.76 -7.75
N THR A 337 -12.38 35.48 -8.02
CA THR A 337 -11.02 35.01 -7.78
C THR A 337 -10.57 35.32 -6.37
N LEU A 338 -10.24 34.30 -5.59
CA LEU A 338 -9.46 34.41 -4.36
C LEU A 338 -7.99 34.09 -4.69
N SER A 339 -7.10 35.05 -4.45
CA SER A 339 -5.68 34.94 -4.79
C SER A 339 -4.79 34.99 -3.56
N THR A 340 -3.94 33.99 -3.36
CA THR A 340 -2.95 33.97 -2.27
C THR A 340 -1.64 34.66 -2.64
N GLY A 341 -1.53 35.23 -3.85
CA GLY A 341 -0.31 35.88 -4.34
C GLY A 341 0.93 35.00 -4.11
N SER A 342 1.94 35.57 -3.47
CA SER A 342 3.12 34.85 -2.96
C SER A 342 3.21 34.86 -1.44
N GLY A 343 2.06 34.96 -0.74
CA GLY A 343 1.99 35.16 0.70
C GLY A 343 1.04 34.19 1.39
N ILE A 344 0.55 34.57 2.57
CA ILE A 344 -0.23 33.72 3.48
C ILE A 344 -1.65 34.26 3.64
N CYS A 345 -2.63 33.41 3.31
CA CYS A 345 -4.01 33.54 3.75
C CYS A 345 -4.23 32.58 4.92
N ALA A 346 -4.18 33.06 6.16
CA ALA A 346 -4.32 32.22 7.34
C ALA A 346 -5.77 32.22 7.86
N LEU A 347 -6.19 31.18 8.57
CA LEU A 347 -7.45 31.16 9.30
C LEU A 347 -7.28 31.64 10.75
N SER A 348 -8.37 32.19 11.28
CA SER A 348 -8.55 32.57 12.69
C SER A 348 -9.83 31.97 13.31
N GLY A 349 -10.44 31.03 12.59
CA GLY A 349 -11.66 30.30 12.92
C GLY A 349 -11.99 29.30 11.81
N ASP A 350 -12.88 28.35 12.09
CA ASP A 350 -13.25 27.28 11.16
C ASP A 350 -13.90 27.85 9.88
N ALA A 351 -13.47 27.40 8.71
CA ALA A 351 -13.86 27.98 7.44
C ALA A 351 -14.28 26.95 6.39
N VAL A 352 -15.25 27.34 5.58
CA VAL A 352 -15.54 26.71 4.28
C VAL A 352 -15.11 27.69 3.19
N ILE A 353 -14.46 27.21 2.14
CA ILE A 353 -14.20 27.97 0.91
C ILE A 353 -14.83 27.16 -0.23
N ASP A 354 -15.84 27.68 -0.91
CA ASP A 354 -16.52 26.98 -2.00
C ASP A 354 -16.98 27.92 -3.12
N ASN A 355 -17.25 27.37 -4.31
CA ASN A 355 -17.60 28.11 -5.52
C ASN A 355 -16.72 29.36 -5.73
N VAL A 356 -15.40 29.17 -5.73
CA VAL A 356 -14.42 30.23 -6.00
C VAL A 356 -13.43 29.77 -7.05
N TYR A 357 -12.84 30.75 -7.71
CA TYR A 357 -11.68 30.55 -8.53
C TYR A 357 -10.43 30.81 -7.65
N LEU A 358 -9.53 29.83 -7.51
CA LEU A 358 -8.29 29.96 -6.76
C LEU A 358 -7.11 30.31 -7.67
N SER A 359 -6.16 31.08 -7.12
CA SER A 359 -4.91 31.40 -7.80
C SER A 359 -3.78 31.70 -6.82
N ALA A 360 -2.54 31.45 -7.25
CA ALA A 360 -1.33 31.87 -6.56
C ALA A 360 -0.31 32.36 -7.60
N SER A 361 0.65 33.19 -7.20
CA SER A 361 1.83 33.53 -8.00
C SER A 361 3.09 32.77 -7.58
N SER A 362 3.00 31.93 -6.54
CA SER A 362 4.00 30.92 -6.16
C SER A 362 3.31 29.79 -5.37
N GLY A 363 3.58 28.51 -5.69
CA GLY A 363 2.91 27.35 -5.09
C GLY A 363 3.46 26.92 -3.72
N GLY A 364 4.17 27.83 -3.05
CA GLY A 364 5.28 27.47 -2.18
C GLY A 364 6.51 27.06 -2.99
N THR A 365 7.54 26.58 -2.30
CA THR A 365 8.65 25.83 -2.89
C THR A 365 8.18 24.46 -3.40
N THR A 366 9.01 23.82 -4.24
CA THR A 366 8.81 22.44 -4.68
C THR A 366 8.75 21.50 -3.48
N HIS A 367 7.78 20.60 -3.45
CA HIS A 367 7.56 19.57 -2.43
C HIS A 367 7.11 20.06 -1.04
N GLY A 368 6.24 21.08 -0.99
CA GLY A 368 5.46 21.40 0.22
C GLY A 368 6.22 21.94 1.43
N ASP A 369 7.52 22.23 1.33
CA ASP A 369 8.32 22.84 2.41
C ASP A 369 8.21 24.38 2.48
N GLY A 370 7.37 24.97 1.62
CA GLY A 370 7.17 26.41 1.48
C GLY A 370 6.00 26.97 2.29
N SER A 371 6.12 28.22 2.75
CA SER A 371 5.17 28.82 3.69
C SER A 371 4.06 29.68 3.06
N ALA A 372 3.90 29.72 1.73
CA ALA A 372 2.91 30.54 1.04
C ALA A 372 1.70 29.71 0.55
N GLY A 373 0.48 30.21 0.74
CA GLY A 373 -0.76 29.47 0.44
C GLY A 373 -1.92 29.81 1.38
N ILE A 374 -2.87 28.89 1.51
CA ILE A 374 -3.96 28.94 2.51
C ILE A 374 -3.53 28.09 3.71
N VAL A 375 -3.56 28.69 4.91
CA VAL A 375 -3.08 28.08 6.16
C VAL A 375 -4.22 27.96 7.16
N ALA A 376 -4.70 26.75 7.42
CA ALA A 376 -5.81 26.49 8.34
C ALA A 376 -5.45 26.75 9.81
N ASN A 377 -4.17 26.76 10.18
CA ASN A 377 -3.69 27.19 11.50
C ASN A 377 -4.33 26.39 12.66
N GLY A 378 -4.64 25.12 12.43
CA GLY A 378 -5.32 24.23 13.38
C GLY A 378 -6.85 24.39 13.49
N HIS A 379 -7.45 25.22 12.64
CA HIS A 379 -8.90 25.28 12.44
C HIS A 379 -9.37 24.22 11.44
N ILE A 380 -10.67 23.95 11.42
CA ILE A 380 -11.30 23.14 10.37
C ILE A 380 -11.30 23.95 9.07
N LEU A 381 -10.75 23.39 7.99
CA LEU A 381 -10.81 23.95 6.64
C LEU A 381 -11.50 22.97 5.70
N ILE A 382 -12.65 23.37 5.15
CA ILE A 382 -13.31 22.64 4.06
C ILE A 382 -13.12 23.42 2.75
N MET A 383 -12.35 22.85 1.84
CA MET A 383 -12.32 23.26 0.44
C MET A 383 -13.48 22.56 -0.27
N GLY A 384 -14.61 23.25 -0.38
CA GLY A 384 -15.88 22.68 -0.85
C GLY A 384 -15.94 22.47 -2.36
N ALA A 385 -17.16 22.36 -2.88
CA ALA A 385 -17.42 22.12 -4.29
C ALA A 385 -17.29 23.39 -5.16
N GLY A 386 -17.21 23.21 -6.49
CA GLY A 386 -17.16 24.31 -7.45
C GLY A 386 -15.85 25.12 -7.45
N ILE A 387 -14.78 24.60 -6.84
CA ILE A 387 -13.47 25.26 -6.84
C ILE A 387 -12.79 25.05 -8.19
N THR A 388 -12.33 26.13 -8.81
CA THR A 388 -11.67 26.12 -10.12
C THR A 388 -10.34 26.89 -10.11
N SER A 389 -9.49 26.69 -11.10
CA SER A 389 -8.34 27.56 -11.35
C SER A 389 -8.00 27.65 -12.85
N ASN A 390 -7.26 28.69 -13.25
CA ASN A 390 -6.65 28.85 -14.57
C ASN A 390 -5.19 29.27 -14.34
N GLY A 391 -4.29 28.56 -14.98
CA GLY A 391 -3.07 29.15 -15.51
C GLY A 391 -2.90 28.64 -16.94
N ASN A 392 -2.09 29.34 -17.72
CA ASN A 392 -1.81 28.89 -19.08
C ASN A 392 -1.17 27.50 -19.03
N LYS A 393 -1.72 26.58 -19.82
CA LYS A 393 -1.41 25.15 -19.84
C LYS A 393 -0.03 24.83 -20.46
N GLU A 394 0.76 25.86 -20.74
CA GLU A 394 2.07 25.77 -21.38
C GLU A 394 3.17 26.07 -20.36
N ASN A 395 3.74 25.01 -19.77
CA ASN A 395 4.76 24.99 -18.72
C ASN A 395 4.23 25.38 -17.32
N ILE A 396 3.89 24.35 -16.53
CA ILE A 396 3.80 24.49 -15.08
C ILE A 396 5.21 24.24 -14.53
N ASP A 397 5.70 25.17 -13.71
CA ASP A 397 6.83 24.93 -12.82
C ASP A 397 6.71 25.81 -11.58
N SER A 398 7.71 25.73 -10.70
CA SER A 398 7.75 26.47 -9.43
C SER A 398 7.59 27.98 -9.56
N ASN A 399 7.76 28.56 -10.76
CA ASN A 399 7.58 29.99 -11.04
C ASN A 399 6.20 30.36 -11.58
N ASN A 400 5.34 29.38 -11.90
CA ASN A 400 4.01 29.58 -12.49
C ASN A 400 3.03 28.46 -12.07
N PRO A 401 2.64 28.39 -10.78
CA PRO A 401 1.73 27.36 -10.27
C PRO A 401 0.29 27.57 -10.79
N LEU A 402 -0.46 26.48 -10.94
CA LEU A 402 -1.90 26.56 -11.29
C LEU A 402 -2.83 26.68 -10.08
N GLY A 403 -2.31 26.57 -8.86
CA GLY A 403 -3.09 26.59 -7.63
C GLY A 403 -2.24 26.94 -6.40
N PRO A 404 -2.86 27.32 -5.28
CA PRO A 404 -2.16 27.57 -4.03
C PRO A 404 -1.65 26.26 -3.40
N GLN A 405 -0.79 26.40 -2.38
CA GLN A 405 -0.59 25.35 -1.38
C GLN A 405 -1.69 25.42 -0.33
N ILE A 406 -2.10 24.26 0.20
CA ILE A 406 -2.96 24.15 1.38
C ILE A 406 -2.12 23.60 2.53
N ILE A 407 -2.18 24.26 3.70
CA ILE A 407 -1.47 23.86 4.93
C ILE A 407 -2.51 23.73 6.04
N GLY A 408 -2.76 22.52 6.56
CA GLY A 408 -3.71 22.26 7.65
C GLY A 408 -3.22 22.72 9.03
N GLY A 409 -1.90 22.63 9.24
CA GLY A 409 -1.23 23.09 10.45
C GLY A 409 -0.95 24.59 10.46
N SER A 410 0.09 24.98 11.19
CA SER A 410 0.51 26.37 11.35
C SER A 410 1.89 26.62 10.76
N THR A 411 2.14 27.89 10.43
CA THR A 411 3.48 28.41 10.17
C THR A 411 4.11 29.05 11.43
N PHE A 412 3.35 29.19 12.53
CA PHE A 412 3.81 29.80 13.77
C PHE A 412 3.24 29.14 15.04
N GLY A 413 4.11 28.50 15.83
CA GLY A 413 3.77 27.88 17.12
C GLY A 413 3.25 26.45 17.03
N THR A 414 3.43 25.70 18.12
CA THR A 414 2.93 24.33 18.27
C THR A 414 1.41 24.31 18.37
N LEU A 415 0.76 23.46 17.57
CA LEU A 415 -0.67 23.16 17.69
C LEU A 415 -0.90 22.00 18.67
N TYR A 416 -2.07 21.96 19.31
CA TYR A 416 -2.47 20.92 20.26
C TYR A 416 -3.82 20.34 19.83
N GLY A 417 -4.19 19.17 20.37
CA GLY A 417 -5.49 18.55 20.06
C GLY A 417 -6.66 19.46 20.41
N THR A 418 -7.52 19.74 19.43
CA THR A 418 -8.71 20.61 19.56
C THR A 418 -10.03 19.83 19.48
N ALA A 419 -10.01 18.67 18.81
CA ALA A 419 -11.17 17.78 18.69
C ALA A 419 -10.73 16.30 18.78
N ILE A 420 -11.72 15.42 18.94
CA ILE A 420 -11.55 13.96 18.95
C ILE A 420 -12.19 13.40 17.69
N LYS A 421 -11.54 12.42 17.06
CA LYS A 421 -12.04 11.71 15.88
C LYS A 421 -11.87 10.20 16.03
N ASP A 422 -12.89 9.46 15.61
CA ASP A 422 -12.79 8.03 15.36
C ASP A 422 -12.27 7.81 13.93
N ILE A 423 -11.32 6.90 13.79
CA ILE A 423 -10.65 6.53 12.55
C ILE A 423 -11.28 5.24 12.04
N VAL A 424 -11.61 5.20 10.75
CA VAL A 424 -12.32 4.09 10.10
C VAL A 424 -11.37 3.39 9.14
N PHE A 425 -11.20 2.09 9.33
CA PHE A 425 -10.46 1.21 8.44
C PHE A 425 -11.46 0.54 7.48
N GLY A 426 -11.16 0.50 6.18
CA GLY A 426 -12.03 -0.09 5.16
C GLY A 426 -11.80 -1.58 4.95
N ALA A 427 -10.60 -2.07 5.29
CA ALA A 427 -10.25 -3.48 5.31
C ALA A 427 -10.53 -4.13 6.68
N THR A 428 -11.28 -5.24 6.68
CA THR A 428 -11.35 -6.17 7.83
C THR A 428 -10.11 -7.03 7.88
N ASP A 429 -9.57 -7.30 9.07
CA ASP A 429 -8.38 -8.15 9.21
C ASP A 429 -8.68 -9.66 9.00
N LEU A 430 -7.61 -10.48 9.03
CA LEU A 430 -7.66 -11.94 8.86
C LEU A 430 -8.54 -12.67 9.87
N GLU A 431 -8.91 -12.03 10.99
CA GLU A 431 -9.79 -12.59 12.02
C GLU A 431 -11.23 -12.09 11.90
N GLY A 432 -11.51 -11.17 10.97
CA GLY A 432 -12.81 -10.53 10.79
C GLY A 432 -13.14 -9.48 11.85
N ASN A 433 -12.12 -9.00 12.59
CA ASN A 433 -12.31 -8.01 13.64
C ASN A 433 -12.29 -6.59 13.05
N GLY A 434 -13.20 -5.74 13.53
CA GLY A 434 -13.18 -4.32 13.23
C GLY A 434 -12.17 -3.60 14.13
N LYS A 435 -11.25 -2.85 13.55
CA LYS A 435 -10.32 -1.98 14.29
C LYS A 435 -11.02 -0.67 14.65
N SER A 436 -10.83 -0.23 15.89
CA SER A 436 -11.35 1.04 16.39
C SER A 436 -10.19 1.84 16.99
N LEU A 437 -10.01 3.06 16.50
CA LEU A 437 -8.97 3.98 16.93
C LEU A 437 -9.58 5.37 17.09
N THR A 438 -9.49 5.93 18.29
CA THR A 438 -9.98 7.27 18.62
C THR A 438 -8.78 8.17 18.94
N VAL A 439 -8.62 9.27 18.22
CA VAL A 439 -7.44 10.16 18.31
C VAL A 439 -7.83 11.62 18.57
N ASN A 440 -6.94 12.34 19.27
CA ASN A 440 -7.00 13.80 19.29
C ASN A 440 -6.46 14.32 17.96
N ILE A 441 -7.21 15.19 17.28
CA ILE A 441 -6.76 15.90 16.08
C ILE A 441 -6.43 17.36 16.39
N ALA A 442 -5.35 17.86 15.79
CA ALA A 442 -4.92 19.26 15.86
C ALA A 442 -5.08 19.99 14.51
N THR A 443 -5.25 19.26 13.42
CA THR A 443 -5.58 19.80 12.09
C THR A 443 -6.71 18.98 11.47
N CYS A 444 -7.58 19.63 10.71
CA CYS A 444 -8.69 18.99 10.02
C CYS A 444 -8.91 19.69 8.67
N VAL A 445 -8.54 19.01 7.59
CA VAL A 445 -8.68 19.52 6.22
C VAL A 445 -9.54 18.56 5.42
N ILE A 446 -10.57 19.07 4.75
CA ILE A 446 -11.45 18.29 3.87
C ILE A 446 -11.49 18.98 2.51
N ILE A 447 -11.23 18.24 1.44
CA ILE A 447 -11.19 18.75 0.07
C ILE A 447 -12.16 17.96 -0.81
N HIS A 448 -13.14 18.66 -1.39
CA HIS A 448 -14.12 18.11 -2.34
C HIS A 448 -13.74 18.41 -3.79
N SER A 449 -13.14 19.57 -4.06
CA SER A 449 -12.78 19.97 -5.43
C SER A 449 -11.61 20.96 -5.46
N GLY A 450 -11.06 21.20 -6.65
CA GLY A 450 -10.00 22.19 -6.88
C GLY A 450 -8.71 21.61 -7.42
N ILE A 451 -7.73 22.48 -7.68
CA ILE A 451 -6.40 22.12 -8.17
C ILE A 451 -5.39 22.82 -7.27
N TYR A 452 -4.47 22.03 -6.70
CA TYR A 452 -3.52 22.46 -5.67
C TYR A 452 -2.11 22.15 -6.13
N TYR A 453 -1.16 23.02 -5.82
CA TYR A 453 0.24 22.72 -6.15
C TYR A 453 0.80 21.68 -5.16
N ASN A 454 0.66 21.96 -3.86
CA ASN A 454 0.99 21.05 -2.76
C ASN A 454 -0.15 21.04 -1.73
N VAL A 455 -0.33 19.93 -1.02
CA VAL A 455 -1.27 19.81 0.12
C VAL A 455 -0.53 19.24 1.32
N VAL A 456 -0.50 19.97 2.44
CA VAL A 456 0.18 19.60 3.68
C VAL A 456 -0.88 19.52 4.78
N ALA A 457 -1.17 18.34 5.30
CA ALA A 457 -2.17 18.17 6.37
C ALA A 457 -1.66 18.67 7.72
N GLY A 458 -0.35 18.59 7.96
CA GLY A 458 0.34 19.16 9.11
C GLY A 458 0.85 20.59 8.87
N SER A 459 1.87 20.96 9.63
CA SER A 459 2.50 22.27 9.68
C SER A 459 3.69 22.42 8.72
N VAL A 460 4.07 23.67 8.45
CA VAL A 460 5.34 24.01 7.80
C VAL A 460 6.22 24.74 8.81
N GLY A 461 7.14 24.02 9.44
CA GLY A 461 8.12 24.57 10.39
C GLY A 461 7.71 24.53 11.87
N GLN A 462 6.64 23.81 12.24
CA GLN A 462 6.08 23.78 13.61
C GLN A 462 5.66 22.37 14.03
N ASN A 463 5.65 22.11 15.34
CA ASN A 463 5.19 20.84 15.89
C ASN A 463 3.65 20.71 15.85
N ILE A 464 3.17 19.48 15.66
CA ILE A 464 1.79 19.07 15.93
C ILE A 464 1.80 18.24 17.21
N GLY A 465 1.10 18.68 18.26
CA GLY A 465 1.12 18.07 19.58
C GLY A 465 2.47 18.19 20.31
N THR A 466 2.59 17.44 21.40
CA THR A 466 3.84 17.23 22.15
C THR A 466 3.84 15.82 22.76
N SER A 467 4.99 15.30 23.20
CA SER A 467 5.06 14.00 23.89
C SER A 467 4.24 13.89 25.19
N TYR A 468 3.78 15.02 25.76
CA TYR A 468 2.89 15.07 26.93
C TYR A 468 1.42 15.38 26.58
N SER A 469 1.15 15.78 25.34
CA SER A 469 -0.18 16.08 24.82
C SER A 469 -0.21 15.71 23.33
N PRO A 470 -0.36 14.40 23.03
CA PRO A 470 -0.30 13.92 21.66
C PRO A 470 -1.50 14.40 20.84
N ALA A 471 -1.26 14.70 19.57
CA ALA A 471 -2.27 15.12 18.60
C ALA A 471 -1.87 14.73 17.17
N SER A 472 -2.88 14.50 16.33
CA SER A 472 -2.74 13.97 14.99
C SER A 472 -3.18 14.97 13.92
N THR A 473 -2.78 14.72 12.67
CA THR A 473 -3.32 15.39 11.48
C THR A 473 -4.46 14.58 10.88
N TYR A 474 -5.44 15.24 10.26
CA TYR A 474 -6.56 14.58 9.58
C TYR A 474 -6.86 15.29 8.25
N LEU A 475 -6.71 14.55 7.14
CA LEU A 475 -6.98 15.00 5.78
C LEU A 475 -7.91 14.03 5.08
N VAL A 476 -8.98 14.56 4.47
CA VAL A 476 -9.83 13.83 3.53
C VAL A 476 -9.86 14.55 2.19
N MET A 477 -9.59 13.84 1.10
CA MET A 477 -9.70 14.32 -0.27
C MET A 477 -10.71 13.45 -1.03
N LYS A 478 -11.96 13.92 -1.12
CA LYS A 478 -13.01 13.33 -1.96
C LYS A 478 -12.88 13.67 -3.45
N GLY A 479 -11.99 14.60 -3.77
CA GLY A 479 -11.78 15.05 -5.14
C GLY A 479 -10.74 16.16 -5.23
N GLY A 480 -10.55 16.65 -6.44
CA GLY A 480 -9.51 17.61 -6.79
C GLY A 480 -8.17 16.95 -7.15
N THR A 481 -7.21 17.79 -7.57
CA THR A 481 -5.91 17.35 -8.10
C THR A 481 -4.76 17.99 -7.33
N VAL A 482 -3.73 17.22 -6.97
CA VAL A 482 -2.47 17.73 -6.39
C VAL A 482 -1.33 17.55 -7.40
N LEU A 483 -0.63 18.64 -7.76
CA LEU A 483 0.27 18.66 -8.92
C LEU A 483 1.75 18.32 -8.63
N ASP A 484 2.18 18.36 -7.36
CA ASP A 484 3.56 18.10 -6.92
C ASP A 484 3.54 17.08 -5.77
N THR A 485 3.26 17.52 -4.53
CA THR A 485 3.36 16.64 -3.36
C THR A 485 2.14 16.80 -2.42
N LEU A 486 1.56 15.67 -2.00
CA LEU A 486 0.63 15.58 -0.86
C LEU A 486 1.39 15.04 0.36
N ILE A 487 1.20 15.66 1.53
CA ILE A 487 1.94 15.34 2.75
C ILE A 487 0.96 15.21 3.92
N GLY A 488 0.83 14.02 4.49
CA GLY A 488 -0.05 13.72 5.64
C GLY A 488 0.50 14.28 6.96
N GLY A 489 1.81 14.43 7.08
CA GLY A 489 2.50 15.05 8.21
C GLY A 489 2.91 16.50 7.93
N ASN A 490 4.08 16.86 8.44
CA ASN A 490 4.66 18.20 8.29
C ASN A 490 5.53 18.27 7.03
N GLY A 491 5.40 19.36 6.25
CA GLY A 491 6.17 19.54 5.01
C GLY A 491 7.59 20.04 5.22
N SER A 492 7.89 20.64 6.37
CA SER A 492 9.22 21.16 6.72
C SER A 492 9.64 20.67 8.12
N SER A 493 10.38 21.46 8.89
CA SER A 493 10.78 21.11 10.25
C SER A 493 9.61 21.06 11.25
N GLY A 494 9.82 20.39 12.39
CA GLY A 494 8.87 20.25 13.48
C GLY A 494 8.20 18.87 13.49
N VAL A 495 8.04 18.25 14.66
CA VAL A 495 7.59 16.84 14.79
C VAL A 495 6.08 16.73 14.91
N VAL A 496 5.49 15.66 14.36
CA VAL A 496 4.10 15.25 14.64
C VAL A 496 4.10 14.27 15.81
N TYR A 497 3.58 14.68 16.97
CA TYR A 497 3.50 13.87 18.18
C TYR A 497 2.13 13.19 18.28
N GLY A 498 1.91 12.14 17.49
CA GLY A 498 0.70 11.32 17.55
C GLY A 498 0.60 10.42 18.79
N SER A 499 1.76 10.11 19.39
CA SER A 499 1.98 9.29 20.57
C SER A 499 2.93 9.99 21.55
N SER A 500 2.96 9.53 22.81
CA SER A 500 3.92 10.01 23.81
C SER A 500 5.34 9.48 23.59
N SER A 501 5.50 8.38 22.83
CA SER A 501 6.79 7.82 22.44
C SER A 501 6.74 7.09 21.09
N LEU A 502 7.86 7.11 20.37
CA LEU A 502 8.07 6.35 19.12
C LEU A 502 8.06 4.82 19.38
N ASN A 503 8.59 4.39 20.53
CA ASN A 503 8.79 2.97 20.86
C ASN A 503 7.73 2.45 21.85
N SER A 504 6.46 2.87 21.72
CA SER A 504 5.38 2.32 22.54
C SER A 504 4.99 0.93 22.00
N GLU A 505 5.26 -0.12 22.77
CA GLU A 505 5.07 -1.53 22.38
C GLU A 505 3.61 -1.99 22.32
N SER A 506 2.66 -1.26 22.93
CA SER A 506 1.24 -1.57 22.79
C SER A 506 0.73 -1.11 21.42
N GLU A 507 0.46 -2.08 20.54
CA GLU A 507 -0.24 -1.96 19.26
C GLU A 507 0.21 -0.73 18.44
N LYS A 508 1.43 -0.80 17.86
CA LYS A 508 2.02 0.30 17.07
C LYS A 508 1.14 0.80 15.92
N GLU A 509 0.24 -0.05 15.39
CA GLU A 509 -0.74 0.30 14.36
C GLU A 509 -1.89 1.21 14.86
N LEU A 510 -2.21 1.16 16.17
CA LEU A 510 -3.34 1.88 16.78
C LEU A 510 -2.88 3.12 17.57
N GLN A 511 -1.85 3.82 17.08
CA GLN A 511 -1.39 5.08 17.66
C GLN A 511 -1.88 6.26 16.81
N GLY A 512 -1.94 7.44 17.40
CA GLY A 512 -2.16 8.67 16.63
C GLY A 512 -0.94 9.02 15.78
N GLY A 513 -1.09 10.02 14.91
CA GLY A 513 0.00 10.52 14.06
C GLY A 513 -0.57 11.23 12.84
N THR A 514 -0.62 10.55 11.69
CA THR A 514 -1.16 11.13 10.45
C THR A 514 -2.24 10.24 9.83
N PHE A 515 -3.35 10.86 9.39
CA PHE A 515 -4.47 10.17 8.76
C PHE A 515 -4.84 10.86 7.45
N VAL A 516 -4.63 10.17 6.33
CA VAL A 516 -4.91 10.65 4.97
C VAL A 516 -5.89 9.71 4.28
N TYR A 517 -7.07 10.22 3.94
CA TYR A 517 -8.06 9.52 3.14
C TYR A 517 -8.17 10.15 1.76
N MET A 518 -7.99 9.36 0.71
CA MET A 518 -8.25 9.75 -0.68
C MET A 518 -9.38 8.89 -1.24
N LEU A 519 -10.47 9.56 -1.66
CA LEU A 519 -11.76 8.97 -1.99
C LEU A 519 -12.33 9.63 -3.25
N GLY A 520 -11.57 9.58 -4.36
CA GLY A 520 -11.93 10.20 -5.65
C GLY A 520 -11.02 11.33 -6.14
N ALA A 521 -9.84 11.53 -5.52
CA ALA A 521 -8.87 12.55 -5.90
C ALA A 521 -7.74 12.02 -6.81
N ASP A 522 -7.06 12.93 -7.53
CA ASP A 522 -6.03 12.61 -8.54
C ASP A 522 -4.65 13.22 -8.20
N LEU A 523 -3.61 12.38 -8.31
CA LEU A 523 -2.19 12.74 -8.29
C LEU A 523 -1.55 12.25 -9.61
N PRO A 524 -1.39 13.13 -10.62
CA PRO A 524 -0.89 12.78 -11.97
C PRO A 524 0.60 12.44 -12.03
N GLY A 525 0.98 11.71 -13.07
CA GLY A 525 2.38 11.53 -13.47
C GLY A 525 2.90 12.72 -14.29
N ASP A 526 4.17 12.65 -14.70
CA ASP A 526 4.73 13.60 -15.66
C ASP A 526 4.15 13.42 -17.08
N ASP A 527 4.43 14.38 -17.96
CA ASP A 527 3.96 14.37 -19.35
C ASP A 527 4.23 13.08 -20.14
N TYR A 528 5.30 12.35 -19.81
CA TYR A 528 5.74 11.13 -20.47
C TYR A 528 5.19 9.88 -19.78
N GLU A 529 5.20 9.82 -18.45
CA GLU A 529 4.70 8.68 -17.69
C GLU A 529 3.17 8.52 -17.85
N ASP A 530 2.41 9.62 -17.86
CA ASP A 530 0.95 9.57 -18.14
C ASP A 530 0.64 9.33 -19.64
N TYR A 531 1.48 9.83 -20.56
CA TYR A 531 1.33 9.53 -21.99
C TYR A 531 1.61 8.05 -22.31
N THR A 532 2.71 7.51 -21.79
CA THR A 532 3.05 6.10 -22.02
C THR A 532 2.01 5.16 -21.43
N THR A 533 1.43 5.50 -20.28
CA THR A 533 0.35 4.72 -19.64
C THR A 533 -1.04 4.92 -20.26
N GLY A 534 -1.26 5.81 -21.22
CA GLY A 534 -2.59 5.99 -21.82
C GLY A 534 -3.60 6.70 -20.91
N TYR A 535 -3.12 7.32 -19.83
CA TYR A 535 -3.89 8.28 -19.04
C TYR A 535 -3.98 9.65 -19.76
N ASP A 536 -3.28 9.81 -20.89
CA ASP A 536 -3.46 10.91 -21.85
C ASP A 536 -4.89 11.08 -22.37
N GLN A 537 -5.71 10.02 -22.33
CA GLN A 537 -7.11 10.07 -22.78
C GLN A 537 -8.04 10.85 -21.83
N TYR A 538 -7.55 11.27 -20.65
CA TYR A 538 -8.17 12.31 -19.84
C TYR A 538 -7.48 13.68 -20.01
N ARG A 539 -7.37 14.15 -21.26
CA ARG A 539 -8.17 15.32 -21.73
C ARG A 539 -8.00 15.62 -23.22
N ASP A 540 -9.09 15.48 -23.98
CA ASP A 540 -9.29 16.20 -25.24
C ASP A 540 -9.34 17.73 -25.04
N ASP A 541 -9.19 18.49 -26.15
CA ASP A 541 -9.54 19.88 -26.50
C ASP A 541 -9.42 21.05 -25.46
N ARG A 542 -9.27 20.77 -24.17
CA ARG A 542 -9.78 21.59 -23.06
C ARG A 542 -8.88 21.65 -21.82
N GLY A 543 -7.80 20.87 -21.69
CA GLY A 543 -6.61 21.35 -20.95
C GLY A 543 -5.80 20.36 -20.11
N LYS A 544 -4.60 20.05 -20.62
CA LYS A 544 -3.52 19.28 -19.99
C LYS A 544 -2.73 20.10 -18.96
N TYR A 545 -2.08 19.41 -18.01
CA TYR A 545 -0.99 19.93 -17.18
C TYR A 545 0.34 19.43 -17.73
N LEU A 546 1.25 20.34 -18.11
CA LEU A 546 2.61 19.96 -18.52
C LEU A 546 3.50 19.86 -17.28
N LEU A 547 3.52 18.68 -16.66
CA LEU A 547 4.33 18.38 -15.47
C LEU A 547 5.73 17.89 -15.85
N LYS A 548 6.73 18.37 -15.09
CA LYS A 548 8.16 18.06 -15.28
C LYS A 548 8.68 16.95 -14.36
N GLU A 549 7.90 16.62 -13.33
CA GLU A 549 8.14 15.60 -12.32
C GLU A 549 6.77 15.01 -11.96
N SER A 550 6.70 13.72 -11.70
CA SER A 550 5.48 13.02 -11.31
C SER A 550 5.11 13.33 -9.86
N SER A 551 3.82 13.43 -9.55
CA SER A 551 3.38 13.73 -8.19
C SER A 551 3.47 12.55 -7.24
N ILE A 552 3.59 12.82 -5.94
CA ILE A 552 3.73 11.80 -4.88
C ILE A 552 2.84 12.08 -3.67
N LEU A 553 2.25 11.03 -3.13
CA LEU A 553 1.52 11.02 -1.85
C LEU A 553 2.44 10.52 -0.74
N GLU A 554 2.73 11.37 0.24
CA GLU A 554 3.47 11.06 1.46
C GLU A 554 2.52 10.94 2.65
N GLY A 555 2.37 9.75 3.25
CA GLY A 555 1.53 9.56 4.44
C GLY A 555 2.11 10.20 5.69
N GLY A 556 3.43 10.14 5.84
CA GLY A 556 4.19 10.76 6.91
C GLY A 556 4.56 12.22 6.65
N SER A 557 5.66 12.66 7.25
CA SER A 557 6.22 14.00 7.06
C SER A 557 7.40 13.97 6.09
N SER A 558 7.62 15.02 5.30
CA SER A 558 8.64 15.02 4.24
C SER A 558 10.08 15.19 4.75
N ASN A 559 10.25 15.80 5.93
CA ASN A 559 11.53 16.33 6.41
C ASN A 559 11.82 16.03 7.90
N THR A 560 10.99 15.23 8.58
CA THR A 560 10.98 15.11 10.04
C THR A 560 10.13 13.92 10.52
N ASN A 561 10.14 13.64 11.82
CA ASN A 561 9.58 12.40 12.38
C ASN A 561 8.08 12.54 12.70
N VAL A 562 7.39 11.41 12.67
CA VAL A 562 6.06 11.21 13.26
C VAL A 562 6.26 10.30 14.48
N TRP A 563 6.12 10.83 15.69
CA TRP A 563 6.13 10.01 16.91
C TRP A 563 4.76 9.37 17.05
N GLY A 564 4.58 8.22 16.41
CA GLY A 564 3.30 7.56 16.24
C GLY A 564 3.18 6.92 14.86
N SER A 565 1.96 6.52 14.50
CA SER A 565 1.66 5.82 13.25
C SER A 565 1.39 6.79 12.10
N THR A 566 1.54 6.31 10.87
CA THR A 566 1.02 6.97 9.67
C THR A 566 0.01 6.06 8.98
N HIS A 567 -1.11 6.63 8.55
CA HIS A 567 -2.20 5.89 7.91
C HIS A 567 -2.63 6.58 6.61
N VAL A 568 -2.56 5.84 5.51
CA VAL A 568 -3.02 6.25 4.18
C VAL A 568 -4.08 5.29 3.68
N PHE A 569 -5.22 5.83 3.28
CA PHE A 569 -6.35 5.08 2.75
C PHE A 569 -6.66 5.60 1.33
N LEU A 570 -6.51 4.74 0.33
CA LEU A 570 -6.92 4.99 -1.06
C LEU A 570 -8.15 4.16 -1.35
N SER A 571 -9.27 4.81 -1.67
CA SER A 571 -10.53 4.13 -1.95
C SER A 571 -11.32 4.82 -3.07
N ASP A 572 -12.49 4.29 -3.40
CA ASP A 572 -13.35 4.76 -4.48
C ASP A 572 -12.59 4.87 -5.82
N ASP A 573 -12.84 5.89 -6.66
CA ASP A 573 -12.16 6.11 -7.95
C ASP A 573 -10.85 6.92 -7.85
N THR A 574 -10.15 6.85 -6.71
CA THR A 574 -8.86 7.55 -6.50
C THR A 574 -7.79 7.14 -7.50
N THR A 575 -7.01 8.10 -8.01
CA THR A 575 -5.89 7.84 -8.94
C THR A 575 -4.60 8.50 -8.44
N VAL A 576 -3.59 7.71 -8.12
CA VAL A 576 -2.29 8.21 -7.64
C VAL A 576 -1.18 7.70 -8.56
N PHE A 577 -0.15 8.51 -8.79
CA PHE A 577 1.05 8.05 -9.48
C PHE A 577 1.92 7.19 -8.56
N ASP A 578 2.50 7.82 -7.53
CA ASP A 578 3.29 7.18 -6.47
C ASP A 578 2.72 7.47 -5.07
N VAL A 579 2.65 6.43 -4.21
CA VAL A 579 2.21 6.54 -2.81
C VAL A 579 3.18 5.86 -1.85
N GLN A 580 3.40 6.52 -0.72
CA GLN A 580 4.05 5.98 0.46
C GLN A 580 3.19 6.20 1.70
N ALA A 581 3.11 5.22 2.59
CA ALA A 581 2.59 5.47 3.94
C ALA A 581 3.63 6.15 4.84
N GLY A 582 4.93 5.92 4.63
CA GLY A 582 6.03 6.62 5.29
C GLY A 582 6.26 8.07 4.84
N GLY A 583 7.47 8.59 5.07
CA GLY A 583 7.87 9.96 4.74
C GLY A 583 9.15 10.04 3.88
N ARG A 584 9.23 11.06 3.01
CA ARG A 584 10.10 11.06 1.80
C ARG A 584 11.61 11.10 2.01
N ARG A 585 12.13 11.96 2.90
CA ARG A 585 13.59 12.24 2.97
C ARG A 585 14.27 11.56 4.16
N GLY A 586 15.54 11.18 4.00
CA GLY A 586 16.38 10.65 5.08
C GLY A 586 16.33 11.49 6.37
N GLY A 587 16.15 10.81 7.50
CA GLY A 587 15.90 11.37 8.82
C GLY A 587 14.42 11.43 9.22
N THR A 588 13.49 10.96 8.38
CA THR A 588 12.10 10.71 8.78
C THR A 588 11.98 9.33 9.47
N GLU A 589 11.22 9.27 10.56
CA GLU A 589 10.96 8.02 11.31
C GLU A 589 9.50 8.00 11.79
N CYS A 590 8.92 6.80 11.92
CA CYS A 590 7.58 6.57 12.48
C CYS A 590 7.47 5.21 13.19
N SER A 591 6.52 5.07 14.13
CA SER A 591 6.37 3.82 14.89
C SER A 591 5.72 2.71 14.06
N PHE A 592 4.87 3.09 13.09
CA PHE A 592 4.17 2.18 12.20
C PHE A 592 3.73 2.89 10.92
N THR A 593 3.65 2.16 9.81
CA THR A 593 3.06 2.64 8.55
C THR A 593 1.92 1.73 8.12
N TYR A 594 0.78 2.32 7.75
CA TYR A 594 -0.40 1.62 7.27
C TYR A 594 -0.84 2.19 5.92
N LEU A 595 -0.93 1.33 4.90
CA LEU A 595 -1.43 1.67 3.57
C LEU A 595 -2.57 0.73 3.19
N GLU A 596 -3.78 1.25 3.03
CA GLU A 596 -4.93 0.51 2.50
C GLU A 596 -5.27 1.02 1.09
N ILE A 597 -5.47 0.09 0.15
CA ILE A 597 -5.88 0.38 -1.23
C ILE A 597 -7.10 -0.49 -1.55
N THR A 598 -8.28 0.12 -1.58
CA THR A 598 -9.58 -0.53 -1.73
C THR A 598 -10.44 0.16 -2.80
N GLY A 599 -11.71 -0.23 -2.93
CA GLY A 599 -12.63 0.33 -3.92
C GLY A 599 -12.20 0.02 -5.35
N SER A 600 -12.16 1.04 -6.19
CA SER A 600 -11.66 0.99 -7.58
C SER A 600 -10.27 1.59 -7.76
N ALA A 601 -9.63 2.01 -6.65
CA ALA A 601 -8.49 2.92 -6.63
C ALA A 601 -7.29 2.40 -7.44
N VAL A 602 -6.54 3.34 -8.02
CA VAL A 602 -5.44 3.05 -8.95
C VAL A 602 -4.15 3.68 -8.46
N VAL A 603 -3.11 2.86 -8.28
CA VAL A 603 -1.73 3.32 -8.13
C VAL A 603 -0.95 2.97 -9.39
N ARG A 604 -0.67 3.98 -10.22
CA ARG A 604 -0.15 3.82 -11.59
C ARG A 604 1.26 3.26 -11.65
N HIS A 605 2.09 3.54 -10.66
CA HIS A 605 3.50 3.19 -10.62
C HIS A 605 3.87 2.42 -9.33
N ILE A 606 4.03 3.07 -8.18
CA ILE A 606 4.45 2.40 -6.94
C ILE A 606 3.54 2.70 -5.75
N ALA A 607 3.11 1.64 -5.06
CA ALA A 607 2.57 1.67 -3.71
C ALA A 607 3.59 1.09 -2.74
N CYS A 608 4.05 1.87 -1.76
CA CYS A 608 5.04 1.43 -0.78
C CYS A 608 4.61 1.69 0.66
N GLY A 609 4.91 0.77 1.57
CA GLY A 609 4.75 0.99 3.01
C GLY A 609 5.60 2.17 3.52
N THR A 610 6.85 2.29 3.06
CA THR A 610 7.87 3.13 3.73
C THR A 610 8.49 4.24 2.86
N ILE A 611 9.06 3.90 1.69
CA ILE A 611 9.86 4.72 0.74
C ILE A 611 10.82 5.80 1.30
N THR A 612 11.25 5.73 2.56
CA THR A 612 12.27 6.66 3.05
C THR A 612 13.60 6.39 2.34
N ASP A 613 14.17 7.39 1.66
CA ASP A 613 15.36 7.19 0.83
C ASP A 613 16.61 6.86 1.67
N GLY A 614 17.21 5.68 1.44
CA GLY A 614 18.38 5.16 2.19
C GLY A 614 19.71 5.91 2.02
N ASN A 615 19.67 7.23 1.92
CA ASN A 615 20.80 8.14 1.69
C ASN A 615 21.80 8.19 2.87
N SER A 616 23.00 8.69 2.60
CA SER A 616 24.17 8.55 3.46
C SER A 616 24.06 9.24 4.83
N GLY A 617 23.98 8.43 5.90
CA GLY A 617 24.33 8.86 7.26
C GLY A 617 23.19 9.09 8.28
N SER A 618 21.92 8.78 7.98
CA SER A 618 20.81 8.87 8.93
C SER A 618 20.05 7.54 9.08
N THR A 619 19.60 7.22 10.31
CA THR A 619 18.66 6.12 10.53
C THR A 619 17.27 6.51 10.03
N ASN A 620 16.68 5.67 9.18
CA ASN A 620 15.49 5.99 8.38
C ASN A 620 14.47 4.85 8.54
N ASN A 621 13.47 4.97 9.42
CA ASN A 621 12.72 3.79 9.83
C ASN A 621 11.22 4.00 10.04
N ALA A 622 10.43 3.15 9.39
CA ALA A 622 9.26 2.57 10.04
C ALA A 622 9.72 1.45 11.01
N HIS A 623 9.02 1.28 12.14
CA HIS A 623 9.24 0.18 13.10
C HIS A 623 8.15 -0.91 12.99
N GLY A 624 7.45 -0.93 11.85
CA GLY A 624 6.34 -1.82 11.50
C GLY A 624 5.61 -1.30 10.26
N VAL A 625 5.14 -2.20 9.42
CA VAL A 625 4.52 -1.88 8.13
C VAL A 625 3.34 -2.81 7.89
N ARG A 626 2.21 -2.27 7.43
CA ARG A 626 1.12 -3.06 6.85
C ARG A 626 0.61 -2.42 5.58
N VAL A 627 0.53 -3.20 4.51
CA VAL A 627 0.02 -2.77 3.20
C VAL A 627 -1.09 -3.74 2.76
N VAL A 628 -2.27 -3.22 2.43
CA VAL A 628 -3.46 -4.00 2.11
C VAL A 628 -4.03 -3.61 0.73
N VAL A 629 -4.37 -4.62 -0.08
CA VAL A 629 -5.10 -4.45 -1.35
C VAL A 629 -6.35 -5.35 -1.36
N ASP A 630 -7.55 -4.77 -1.52
CA ASP A 630 -8.82 -5.49 -1.67
C ASP A 630 -9.77 -4.78 -2.66
N GLY A 631 -10.95 -5.34 -2.92
CA GLY A 631 -11.94 -4.84 -3.86
C GLY A 631 -11.48 -5.01 -5.30
N ASP A 632 -11.70 -3.98 -6.12
CA ASP A 632 -11.31 -3.90 -7.53
C ASP A 632 -10.11 -2.95 -7.74
N ALA A 633 -9.33 -2.71 -6.67
CA ALA A 633 -8.14 -1.87 -6.68
C ALA A 633 -7.07 -2.37 -7.67
N LYS A 634 -6.25 -1.45 -8.19
CA LYS A 634 -5.29 -1.72 -9.27
C LYS A 634 -3.94 -1.09 -8.88
N VAL A 635 -2.90 -1.91 -8.71
CA VAL A 635 -1.57 -1.46 -8.26
C VAL A 635 -0.47 -1.97 -9.21
N ALA A 636 0.35 -1.09 -9.78
CA ALA A 636 1.45 -1.53 -10.65
C ALA A 636 2.52 -2.32 -9.89
N THR A 637 3.05 -1.73 -8.83
CA THR A 637 4.07 -2.34 -7.96
C THR A 637 3.69 -2.12 -6.50
N LEU A 638 3.65 -3.21 -5.73
CA LEU A 638 3.32 -3.21 -4.30
C LEU A 638 4.56 -3.59 -3.49
N CYS A 639 5.03 -2.71 -2.60
CA CYS A 639 6.26 -2.86 -1.82
C CYS A 639 6.01 -2.74 -0.32
N GLY A 640 6.34 -3.78 0.46
CA GLY A 640 6.36 -3.72 1.92
C GLY A 640 7.58 -2.98 2.45
N GLY A 641 8.76 -3.62 2.36
CA GLY A 641 10.02 -3.18 2.95
C GLY A 641 10.50 -1.77 2.57
N GLY A 642 10.36 -1.42 1.29
CA GLY A 642 10.84 -0.16 0.76
C GLY A 642 10.89 -0.14 -0.77
N TYR A 643 11.20 1.03 -1.31
CA TYR A 643 11.65 1.21 -2.69
C TYR A 643 12.89 2.11 -2.63
N ASP A 644 14.06 1.49 -2.63
CA ASP A 644 15.32 2.22 -2.50
C ASP A 644 15.77 2.73 -3.88
N THR A 645 15.65 4.05 -4.09
CA THR A 645 16.14 4.72 -5.30
C THR A 645 17.67 4.67 -5.40
N TRP A 646 18.34 4.68 -4.25
CA TRP A 646 19.78 4.42 -4.13
C TRP A 646 20.08 2.94 -4.37
N SER A 647 21.14 2.66 -5.12
CA SER A 647 21.66 1.30 -5.32
C SER A 647 22.36 0.71 -4.10
N ALA A 648 22.94 1.59 -3.27
CA ALA A 648 23.79 1.21 -2.15
C ALA A 648 23.33 1.94 -0.89
N PRO A 649 22.10 1.69 -0.40
CA PRO A 649 21.59 2.35 0.79
C PRO A 649 22.53 2.10 1.98
N GLU A 650 22.90 3.16 2.69
CA GLU A 650 23.77 3.09 3.88
C GLU A 650 22.99 2.70 5.14
N SER A 651 21.67 2.90 5.13
CA SER A 651 20.74 2.54 6.21
C SER A 651 19.55 1.76 5.66
N PRO A 652 19.02 0.78 6.41
CA PRO A 652 17.81 0.07 6.01
C PRO A 652 16.58 1.00 6.02
N SER A 653 15.56 0.69 5.21
CA SER A 653 14.28 1.41 5.16
C SER A 653 13.28 0.91 6.24
N THR A 654 13.58 -0.21 6.90
CA THR A 654 12.92 -0.69 8.14
C THR A 654 13.95 -1.45 8.99
N THR A 655 14.22 -0.99 10.20
CA THR A 655 15.26 -1.59 11.09
C THR A 655 14.72 -2.72 11.96
N GLU A 656 13.43 -2.71 12.33
CA GLU A 656 12.82 -3.69 13.22
C GLU A 656 11.31 -3.82 12.97
N GLY A 657 10.71 -4.89 13.49
CA GLY A 657 9.26 -5.11 13.49
C GLY A 657 8.78 -6.07 12.41
N THR A 658 7.50 -5.98 12.08
CA THR A 658 6.83 -6.83 11.09
C THR A 658 6.44 -6.01 9.87
N ILE A 659 6.51 -6.62 8.69
CA ILE A 659 6.08 -6.07 7.41
C ILE A 659 5.06 -7.03 6.81
N ASP A 660 3.79 -6.66 6.88
CA ASP A 660 2.68 -7.46 6.36
C ASP A 660 2.20 -6.87 5.02
N VAL A 661 2.30 -7.67 3.95
CA VAL A 661 1.78 -7.32 2.61
C VAL A 661 0.62 -8.26 2.28
N GLU A 662 -0.60 -7.72 2.25
CA GLU A 662 -1.85 -8.47 2.17
C GLU A 662 -2.59 -8.14 0.87
N VAL A 663 -2.80 -9.14 0.01
CA VAL A 663 -3.59 -9.02 -1.22
C VAL A 663 -4.80 -9.95 -1.12
N TYR A 664 -5.96 -9.36 -0.87
CA TYR A 664 -7.24 -10.04 -0.76
C TYR A 664 -8.03 -10.00 -2.07
N GLY A 665 -7.85 -8.95 -2.87
CA GLY A 665 -8.58 -8.68 -4.10
C GLY A 665 -7.77 -7.85 -5.10
N GLY A 666 -8.46 -7.30 -6.11
CA GLY A 666 -7.85 -6.41 -7.09
C GLY A 666 -6.89 -7.06 -8.08
N ILE A 667 -6.12 -6.20 -8.75
CA ILE A 667 -5.09 -6.56 -9.74
C ILE A 667 -3.77 -5.89 -9.34
N VAL A 668 -2.71 -6.68 -9.17
CA VAL A 668 -1.38 -6.18 -8.81
C VAL A 668 -0.35 -6.62 -9.85
N GLY A 669 0.54 -5.72 -10.30
CA GLY A 669 1.56 -6.04 -11.30
C GLY A 669 2.70 -6.90 -10.74
N TYR A 670 3.36 -6.41 -9.70
CA TYR A 670 4.39 -7.11 -8.91
C TYR A 670 4.16 -6.94 -7.41
N VAL A 671 4.53 -7.94 -6.61
CA VAL A 671 4.53 -7.87 -5.14
C VAL A 671 5.94 -8.08 -4.61
N TYR A 672 6.42 -7.15 -3.78
CA TYR A 672 7.71 -7.19 -3.11
C TYR A 672 7.53 -7.08 -1.59
N GLY A 673 7.56 -8.20 -0.87
CA GLY A 673 7.52 -8.23 0.60
C GLY A 673 8.68 -7.45 1.19
N GLY A 674 9.90 -7.89 0.88
CA GLY A 674 11.16 -7.24 1.27
C GLY A 674 11.39 -5.88 0.63
N GLY A 675 10.52 -5.44 -0.28
CA GLY A 675 10.67 -4.21 -1.06
C GLY A 675 11.51 -4.39 -2.33
N PHE A 676 11.46 -3.37 -3.18
CA PHE A 676 12.33 -3.27 -4.35
C PHE A 676 13.65 -2.60 -3.93
N ARG A 677 14.79 -3.26 -4.13
CA ARG A 677 16.09 -2.92 -3.50
C ARG A 677 16.05 -2.81 -1.97
N GLY A 678 14.95 -3.27 -1.36
CA GLY A 678 14.69 -3.03 0.05
C GLY A 678 15.80 -3.63 0.91
N SER A 679 16.26 -2.80 1.83
CA SER A 679 17.29 -3.10 2.80
C SER A 679 16.65 -3.08 4.18
N LEU A 680 16.53 -4.25 4.81
CA LEU A 680 15.74 -4.44 6.03
C LEU A 680 16.57 -5.06 7.15
N GLY A 681 16.36 -4.58 8.37
CA GLY A 681 17.08 -5.02 9.55
C GLY A 681 18.58 -4.70 9.53
N THR A 682 19.30 -5.23 10.50
CA THR A 682 20.76 -5.12 10.61
C THR A 682 21.34 -6.39 11.23
N THR A 683 22.66 -6.49 11.33
CA THR A 683 23.31 -7.57 12.13
C THR A 683 22.94 -7.55 13.63
N TYR A 684 22.19 -6.55 14.11
CA TYR A 684 21.74 -6.40 15.49
C TYR A 684 20.21 -6.36 15.65
N THR A 685 19.45 -6.27 14.56
CA THR A 685 17.98 -6.07 14.58
C THR A 685 17.31 -6.90 13.48
N SER A 686 16.18 -7.53 13.82
CA SER A 686 15.47 -8.45 12.93
C SER A 686 14.16 -7.84 12.43
N VAL A 687 13.83 -8.08 11.17
CA VAL A 687 12.55 -7.75 10.54
C VAL A 687 11.87 -9.04 10.08
N TYR A 688 10.57 -9.15 10.32
CA TYR A 688 9.75 -10.28 9.86
C TYR A 688 8.91 -9.83 8.67
N VAL A 689 9.08 -10.46 7.51
CA VAL A 689 8.34 -10.12 6.29
C VAL A 689 7.31 -11.19 5.98
N ASN A 690 6.04 -10.82 5.98
CA ASN A 690 4.93 -11.68 5.58
C ASN A 690 4.29 -11.17 4.29
N VAL A 691 4.06 -12.07 3.33
CA VAL A 691 3.31 -11.79 2.11
C VAL A 691 2.15 -12.76 2.01
N TYR A 692 0.92 -12.25 2.05
CA TYR A 692 -0.31 -13.03 1.99
C TYR A 692 -1.09 -12.70 0.72
N VAL A 693 -1.09 -13.58 -0.27
CA VAL A 693 -1.95 -13.48 -1.46
C VAL A 693 -3.12 -14.43 -1.28
N VAL A 694 -4.21 -13.91 -0.71
CA VAL A 694 -5.46 -14.63 -0.41
C VAL A 694 -6.42 -14.60 -1.61
N GLY A 695 -6.39 -13.53 -2.40
CA GLY A 695 -7.21 -13.41 -3.60
C GLY A 695 -6.65 -12.41 -4.61
N GLY A 696 -7.46 -12.08 -5.63
CA GLY A 696 -7.06 -11.18 -6.70
C GLY A 696 -6.13 -11.82 -7.75
N LYS A 697 -5.56 -10.98 -8.61
CA LYS A 697 -4.68 -11.39 -9.73
C LYS A 697 -3.34 -10.66 -9.64
N ILE A 698 -2.25 -11.40 -9.39
CA ILE A 698 -0.87 -10.94 -9.53
C ILE A 698 -0.40 -11.24 -10.96
N LEU A 699 -0.03 -10.22 -11.73
CA LEU A 699 0.23 -10.34 -13.17
C LEU A 699 1.61 -10.89 -13.52
N ASN A 700 2.56 -10.77 -12.60
CA ASN A 700 3.91 -11.28 -12.73
C ASN A 700 4.26 -12.04 -11.45
N ASP A 701 5.41 -11.71 -10.85
CA ASP A 701 6.01 -12.45 -9.75
C ASP A 701 5.67 -11.89 -8.36
N VAL A 702 5.80 -12.75 -7.35
CA VAL A 702 5.75 -12.43 -5.92
C VAL A 702 7.12 -12.69 -5.29
N TYR A 703 7.75 -11.67 -4.74
CA TYR A 703 9.08 -11.75 -4.10
C TYR A 703 8.97 -11.52 -2.59
N GLY A 704 9.12 -12.56 -1.78
CA GLY A 704 9.19 -12.46 -0.32
C GLY A 704 10.41 -11.68 0.13
N GLY A 705 11.60 -12.14 -0.26
CA GLY A 705 12.90 -11.53 0.07
C GLY A 705 13.23 -10.23 -0.67
N GLY A 706 12.29 -9.68 -1.46
CA GLY A 706 12.53 -8.52 -2.32
C GLY A 706 13.26 -8.87 -3.63
N ARG A 707 13.77 -7.85 -4.32
CA ARG A 707 14.47 -8.02 -5.61
C ARG A 707 15.61 -7.02 -5.74
N GLY A 708 16.71 -7.47 -6.34
CA GLY A 708 17.70 -6.55 -6.90
C GLY A 708 17.12 -5.70 -8.03
N GLY A 709 17.82 -4.65 -8.44
CA GLY A 709 17.38 -3.92 -9.63
C GLY A 709 18.31 -2.83 -10.14
N ILE A 710 18.10 -2.47 -11.40
CA ILE A 710 18.77 -1.37 -12.10
C ILE A 710 18.23 -0.01 -11.57
N GLU A 711 18.85 1.13 -11.89
CA GLU A 711 18.27 2.44 -11.53
C GLU A 711 17.09 2.82 -12.47
N LYS A 712 16.09 3.53 -11.95
CA LYS A 712 15.10 4.24 -12.79
C LYS A 712 15.83 5.31 -13.60
N ILE A 713 15.84 5.19 -14.93
CA ILE A 713 16.38 6.25 -15.78
C ILE A 713 15.46 7.47 -15.73
N LEU A 714 15.98 8.55 -15.15
CA LEU A 714 15.34 9.85 -15.19
C LEU A 714 15.25 10.35 -16.63
N HIS A 715 14.05 10.79 -16.99
CA HIS A 715 13.71 11.43 -18.25
C HIS A 715 13.14 12.81 -17.97
N TYR A 716 13.25 13.69 -18.95
CA TYR A 716 12.47 14.91 -19.02
C TYR A 716 11.03 14.56 -19.44
N SER A 717 10.08 15.47 -19.20
CA SER A 717 8.68 15.43 -19.68
C SER A 717 8.48 15.10 -21.17
N THR A 718 9.53 15.21 -21.99
CA THR A 718 9.54 14.85 -23.42
C THR A 718 9.93 13.40 -23.70
N GLY A 719 10.20 12.59 -22.67
CA GLY A 719 10.79 11.24 -22.77
C GLY A 719 12.29 11.21 -23.13
N THR A 720 12.94 12.36 -23.26
CA THR A 720 14.40 12.43 -23.48
C THR A 720 15.15 12.29 -22.16
N LYS A 721 16.33 11.65 -22.13
CA LYS A 721 17.00 11.30 -20.86
C LYS A 721 17.65 12.51 -20.18
N SER A 722 17.52 12.60 -18.86
CA SER A 722 18.30 13.54 -18.03
C SER A 722 19.74 13.04 -17.92
N ALA A 723 20.71 13.90 -18.21
CA ALA A 723 22.08 13.47 -18.52
C ALA A 723 23.13 13.71 -17.42
N SER A 724 22.75 14.19 -16.23
CA SER A 724 23.72 14.79 -15.29
C SER A 724 23.35 14.72 -13.81
N GLY A 725 24.05 13.86 -13.07
CA GLY A 725 24.16 13.92 -11.60
C GLY A 725 25.16 12.88 -11.06
N PRO A 726 25.76 13.09 -9.87
CA PRO A 726 26.73 12.15 -9.30
C PRO A 726 26.10 10.91 -8.63
N GLY A 727 24.78 10.89 -8.44
CA GLY A 727 24.04 9.78 -7.82
C GLY A 727 23.59 8.66 -8.78
N PHE A 728 24.08 8.65 -10.03
CA PHE A 728 23.63 7.74 -11.09
C PHE A 728 24.75 6.80 -11.58
N ASN A 729 25.60 6.36 -10.66
CA ASN A 729 26.86 5.65 -10.94
C ASN A 729 26.80 4.14 -10.64
N ASP A 730 25.64 3.59 -10.31
CA ASP A 730 25.52 2.20 -9.87
C ASP A 730 24.19 1.57 -10.30
N SER A 731 24.29 0.75 -11.34
CA SER A 731 23.15 0.17 -12.05
C SER A 731 22.73 -1.20 -11.53
N THR A 732 23.07 -1.56 -10.29
CA THR A 732 22.47 -2.71 -9.61
C THR A 732 22.42 -2.47 -8.11
N GLY A 733 21.21 -2.44 -7.56
CA GLY A 733 21.02 -2.16 -6.15
C GLY A 733 21.13 -3.39 -5.27
N LYS A 734 21.66 -3.17 -4.07
CA LYS A 734 21.52 -4.08 -2.94
C LYS A 734 20.04 -4.38 -2.69
N SER A 735 19.76 -5.56 -2.17
CA SER A 735 18.52 -5.88 -1.47
C SER A 735 18.85 -6.95 -0.46
N TYR A 736 18.59 -6.68 0.82
CA TYR A 736 18.86 -7.62 1.89
C TYR A 736 17.82 -7.54 3.00
N ILE A 737 17.65 -8.64 3.71
CA ILE A 737 16.83 -8.73 4.92
C ILE A 737 17.66 -9.38 6.00
N TYR A 738 17.75 -8.77 7.19
CA TYR A 738 18.11 -9.47 8.41
C TYR A 738 16.83 -9.85 9.16
N GLY A 739 16.54 -11.15 9.20
CA GLY A 739 15.29 -11.70 9.71
C GLY A 739 14.58 -12.63 8.73
N ASP A 740 13.39 -13.07 9.10
CA ASP A 740 12.67 -14.17 8.47
C ASP A 740 11.61 -13.71 7.46
N VAL A 741 11.35 -14.56 6.45
CA VAL A 741 10.38 -14.30 5.39
C VAL A 741 9.37 -15.44 5.27
N ASN A 742 8.10 -15.08 5.16
CA ASN A 742 6.99 -15.99 4.94
C ASN A 742 6.14 -15.50 3.76
N VAL A 743 5.87 -16.38 2.79
CA VAL A 743 5.03 -16.11 1.63
C VAL A 743 3.92 -17.16 1.56
N GLN A 744 2.66 -16.73 1.63
CA GLN A 744 1.50 -17.60 1.52
C GLN A 744 0.68 -17.22 0.29
N ILE A 745 0.41 -18.20 -0.58
CA ILE A 745 -0.48 -18.06 -1.74
C ILE A 745 -1.67 -19.00 -1.56
N GLY A 746 -2.88 -18.48 -1.73
CA GLY A 746 -4.11 -19.18 -1.40
C GLY A 746 -4.45 -19.09 0.09
N HIS A 747 -5.45 -19.86 0.50
CA HIS A 747 -6.07 -19.70 1.82
C HIS A 747 -6.78 -20.97 2.30
N ASP A 748 -7.21 -20.93 3.57
CA ASP A 748 -8.24 -21.82 4.08
C ASP A 748 -9.58 -21.51 3.38
N PRO A 749 -10.18 -22.45 2.62
CA PRO A 749 -11.40 -22.22 1.87
C PRO A 749 -12.64 -22.07 2.76
N GLU A 750 -12.58 -22.48 4.04
CA GLU A 750 -13.67 -22.24 5.00
C GLU A 750 -13.66 -20.80 5.53
N LYS A 751 -12.48 -20.14 5.59
CA LYS A 751 -12.34 -18.75 6.07
C LYS A 751 -12.64 -17.71 4.99
N PHE A 752 -12.10 -17.89 3.78
CA PHE A 752 -12.20 -16.89 2.69
C PHE A 752 -13.00 -17.43 1.51
N VAL A 753 -14.26 -17.80 1.76
CA VAL A 753 -15.16 -18.42 0.79
C VAL A 753 -15.27 -17.59 -0.49
N GLY A 754 -15.00 -18.20 -1.65
CA GLY A 754 -15.18 -17.59 -2.97
C GLY A 754 -14.02 -16.70 -3.44
N ARG A 755 -12.98 -16.49 -2.62
CA ARG A 755 -11.72 -15.89 -3.09
C ARG A 755 -10.86 -16.94 -3.82
N THR A 756 -9.90 -16.48 -4.61
CA THR A 756 -8.95 -17.32 -5.38
C THR A 756 -7.74 -16.46 -5.69
N ALA A 757 -6.55 -16.93 -5.36
CA ALA A 757 -5.29 -16.25 -5.55
C ALA A 757 -4.64 -16.70 -6.87
N VAL A 758 -4.59 -15.82 -7.86
CA VAL A 758 -3.93 -16.12 -9.14
C VAL A 758 -2.61 -15.38 -9.23
N VAL A 759 -1.51 -16.08 -9.41
CA VAL A 759 -0.19 -15.51 -9.70
C VAL A 759 0.23 -15.98 -11.09
N TYR A 760 0.33 -15.08 -12.07
CA TYR A 760 0.68 -15.50 -13.44
C TYR A 760 2.18 -15.82 -13.60
N GLY A 761 3.05 -15.20 -12.82
CA GLY A 761 4.49 -15.48 -12.77
C GLY A 761 4.86 -16.47 -11.66
N ASN A 762 6.06 -16.28 -11.11
CA ASN A 762 6.71 -17.14 -10.13
C ASN A 762 6.52 -16.61 -8.70
N VAL A 763 6.84 -17.46 -7.72
CA VAL A 763 6.81 -17.12 -6.29
C VAL A 763 8.17 -17.42 -5.68
N TYR A 764 8.77 -16.42 -5.02
CA TYR A 764 10.08 -16.51 -4.38
C TYR A 764 9.92 -16.28 -2.87
N GLY A 765 10.36 -17.23 -2.04
CA GLY A 765 10.40 -17.06 -0.57
C GLY A 765 11.57 -16.18 -0.15
N GLY A 766 12.76 -16.46 -0.69
CA GLY A 766 13.82 -15.46 -0.85
C GLY A 766 13.45 -14.43 -1.92
N GLY A 767 14.45 -13.82 -2.55
CA GLY A 767 14.23 -12.85 -3.62
C GLY A 767 14.75 -13.29 -4.99
N GLU A 768 14.71 -12.37 -5.96
CA GLU A 768 15.36 -12.57 -7.26
C GLU A 768 16.49 -11.55 -7.47
N SER A 769 17.62 -12.02 -7.99
CA SER A 769 18.77 -11.19 -8.32
C SER A 769 18.76 -10.74 -9.76
N VAL A 770 19.23 -9.52 -10.00
CA VAL A 770 19.46 -8.99 -11.36
C VAL A 770 20.96 -8.92 -11.67
N PRO A 771 21.37 -9.04 -12.94
CA PRO A 771 22.79 -8.99 -13.29
C PRO A 771 23.43 -7.61 -13.08
N LEU A 772 24.60 -7.61 -12.44
CA LEU A 772 25.45 -6.43 -12.28
C LEU A 772 25.78 -5.77 -13.63
N MET A 773 25.29 -4.55 -13.84
CA MET A 773 25.54 -3.80 -15.07
C MET A 773 26.85 -2.99 -14.97
N LYS A 774 27.64 -3.05 -16.04
CA LYS A 774 29.00 -2.50 -16.15
C LYS A 774 29.03 -1.20 -16.93
N SER A 775 28.22 -1.09 -17.98
CA SER A 775 28.01 0.14 -18.73
C SER A 775 26.74 0.08 -19.57
N TYR A 776 26.26 1.24 -20.01
CA TYR A 776 25.24 1.33 -21.05
C TYR A 776 25.56 2.47 -22.02
N VAL A 777 25.11 2.33 -23.28
CA VAL A 777 25.30 3.34 -24.32
C VAL A 777 23.95 3.88 -24.75
N VAL A 778 23.72 5.19 -24.69
CA VAL A 778 22.51 5.85 -25.18
C VAL A 778 22.88 7.13 -25.92
N GLY A 779 22.27 7.35 -27.10
CA GLY A 779 22.52 8.55 -27.91
C GLY A 779 23.97 8.66 -28.41
N GLY A 780 24.72 7.56 -28.39
CA GLY A 780 26.16 7.54 -28.67
C GLY A 780 27.06 7.84 -27.47
N THR A 781 26.52 8.25 -26.33
CA THR A 781 27.26 8.43 -25.07
C THR A 781 27.31 7.13 -24.28
N ALA A 782 28.52 6.70 -23.90
CA ALA A 782 28.73 5.56 -23.02
C ALA A 782 28.82 6.03 -21.56
N TYR A 783 28.07 5.39 -20.69
CA TYR A 783 28.08 5.58 -19.24
C TYR A 783 28.59 4.29 -18.61
N SER A 784 29.63 4.38 -17.79
CA SER A 784 30.28 3.22 -17.15
C SER A 784 30.17 3.31 -15.64
N PHE A 785 29.92 2.17 -15.01
CA PHE A 785 29.70 2.04 -13.58
C PHE A 785 30.93 1.46 -12.87
N GLY A 786 31.00 1.65 -11.55
CA GLY A 786 32.02 1.02 -10.71
C GLY A 786 31.59 -0.39 -10.27
N THR A 787 32.55 -1.29 -10.05
CA THR A 787 32.29 -2.55 -9.33
C THR A 787 32.09 -2.27 -7.84
N GLN A 788 30.85 -2.32 -7.33
CA GLN A 788 30.57 -2.53 -5.90
C GLN A 788 29.30 -3.36 -5.68
N ASN A 789 29.17 -3.89 -4.46
CA ASN A 789 28.03 -4.62 -3.89
C ASN A 789 27.78 -6.06 -4.37
N SER A 790 27.65 -6.97 -3.40
CA SER A 790 27.46 -8.42 -3.57
C SER A 790 26.13 -8.94 -3.00
N GLU A 791 25.34 -8.09 -2.37
CA GLU A 791 24.14 -8.46 -1.61
C GLU A 791 22.89 -8.13 -2.44
N VAL A 792 22.60 -8.94 -3.46
CA VAL A 792 21.46 -8.75 -4.35
C VAL A 792 20.43 -9.85 -4.06
N ALA A 793 19.34 -9.48 -3.37
CA ALA A 793 18.28 -10.36 -2.88
C ALA A 793 18.76 -11.40 -1.84
N ALA A 794 19.42 -10.94 -0.78
CA ALA A 794 19.95 -11.78 0.29
C ALA A 794 19.03 -11.80 1.54
N VAL A 795 18.74 -12.97 2.10
CA VAL A 795 18.01 -13.11 3.37
C VAL A 795 18.94 -13.72 4.43
N TYR A 796 19.20 -12.99 5.50
CA TYR A 796 19.95 -13.41 6.68
C TYR A 796 18.96 -13.84 7.78
N GLY A 797 18.27 -14.95 7.51
CA GLY A 797 17.24 -15.57 8.33
C GLY A 797 16.70 -16.79 7.60
N THR A 798 15.46 -17.16 7.88
CA THR A 798 14.75 -18.28 7.26
C THR A 798 13.75 -17.81 6.20
N THR A 799 13.43 -18.67 5.24
CA THR A 799 12.37 -18.45 4.24
C THR A 799 11.36 -19.60 4.25
N SER A 800 10.09 -19.24 4.10
CA SER A 800 8.99 -20.21 3.99
C SER A 800 8.02 -19.80 2.89
N VAL A 801 7.61 -20.75 2.07
CA VAL A 801 6.56 -20.56 1.06
C VAL A 801 5.46 -21.59 1.26
N SER A 802 4.22 -21.13 1.46
CA SER A 802 3.04 -21.98 1.63
C SER A 802 2.07 -21.80 0.47
N VAL A 803 1.82 -22.87 -0.27
CA VAL A 803 0.80 -22.93 -1.32
C VAL A 803 -0.39 -23.73 -0.79
N LEU A 804 -1.51 -23.02 -0.64
CA LEU A 804 -2.74 -23.51 0.00
C LEU A 804 -3.84 -23.75 -1.04
N PRO A 805 -5.00 -24.33 -0.67
CA PRO A 805 -6.18 -24.32 -1.52
C PRO A 805 -6.54 -22.91 -2.04
N GLY A 806 -7.13 -22.84 -3.22
CA GLY A 806 -7.46 -21.56 -3.86
C GLY A 806 -6.30 -20.84 -4.56
N ALA A 807 -5.08 -21.39 -4.55
CA ALA A 807 -3.96 -20.87 -5.34
C ALA A 807 -3.92 -21.43 -6.79
N ASP A 808 -3.69 -20.56 -7.77
CA ASP A 808 -3.24 -20.91 -9.14
C ASP A 808 -1.97 -20.11 -9.50
N ILE A 809 -0.82 -20.79 -9.54
CA ILE A 809 0.50 -20.21 -9.83
C ILE A 809 0.92 -20.63 -11.24
N GLY A 810 1.13 -19.66 -12.13
CA GLY A 810 1.47 -19.85 -13.53
C GLY A 810 2.94 -20.18 -13.80
N GLY A 811 3.84 -19.74 -12.92
CA GLY A 811 5.26 -20.05 -12.94
C GLY A 811 5.66 -21.12 -11.92
N SER A 812 6.91 -21.02 -11.46
CA SER A 812 7.55 -21.90 -10.49
C SER A 812 7.55 -21.30 -9.08
N VAL A 813 7.83 -22.13 -8.07
CA VAL A 813 7.97 -21.73 -6.67
C VAL A 813 9.41 -21.99 -6.19
N TYR A 814 10.05 -21.00 -5.58
CA TYR A 814 11.44 -21.05 -5.14
C TYR A 814 11.57 -20.66 -3.66
N GLY A 815 11.81 -21.63 -2.78
CA GLY A 815 11.95 -21.41 -1.33
C GLY A 815 13.02 -20.36 -0.98
N SER A 816 14.22 -20.49 -1.56
CA SER A 816 15.33 -19.55 -1.32
C SER A 816 15.48 -18.45 -2.37
N GLY A 817 14.63 -18.40 -3.41
CA GLY A 817 14.71 -17.41 -4.48
C GLY A 817 15.47 -17.84 -5.76
N ARG A 818 15.79 -16.88 -6.64
CA ARG A 818 16.46 -17.11 -7.95
C ARG A 818 17.62 -16.14 -8.18
N GLY A 819 18.82 -16.68 -8.30
CA GLY A 819 20.01 -16.02 -8.79
C GLY A 819 20.09 -16.08 -10.32
N ILE A 820 21.22 -15.64 -10.88
CA ILE A 820 21.40 -15.47 -12.33
C ILE A 820 22.05 -16.71 -12.95
N SER A 821 21.57 -17.13 -14.12
CA SER A 821 22.16 -18.22 -14.91
C SER A 821 23.24 -17.72 -15.88
N TYR A 822 24.28 -18.54 -16.07
CA TYR A 822 25.42 -18.23 -16.92
C TYR A 822 25.67 -19.33 -17.95
N ASP A 823 26.07 -18.93 -19.15
CA ASP A 823 26.57 -19.86 -20.17
C ASP A 823 27.96 -20.41 -19.81
N SER A 824 28.43 -21.39 -20.57
CA SER A 824 29.75 -22.04 -20.38
C SER A 824 30.95 -21.09 -20.58
N ALA A 825 30.74 -19.90 -21.13
CA ALA A 825 31.75 -18.85 -21.30
C ALA A 825 31.67 -17.77 -20.20
N GLY A 826 30.69 -17.84 -19.29
CA GLY A 826 30.49 -16.90 -18.20
C GLY A 826 29.68 -15.65 -18.58
N ASN A 827 29.02 -15.63 -19.75
CA ASN A 827 28.04 -14.61 -20.10
C ASN A 827 26.69 -14.94 -19.45
N ILE A 828 25.87 -13.91 -19.21
CA ILE A 828 24.46 -14.11 -18.82
C ILE A 828 23.75 -14.92 -19.91
N SER A 829 22.90 -15.87 -19.51
CA SER A 829 22.15 -16.69 -20.48
C SER A 829 21.23 -15.83 -21.37
N ALA A 830 20.86 -16.33 -22.55
CA ALA A 830 20.01 -15.57 -23.46
C ALA A 830 18.58 -15.35 -22.92
N GLU A 831 18.11 -16.23 -22.02
CA GLU A 831 16.83 -16.12 -21.33
C GLU A 831 16.91 -14.97 -20.30
N ASP A 832 17.96 -14.97 -19.47
CA ASP A 832 18.25 -13.91 -18.50
C ASP A 832 18.68 -12.56 -19.14
N ASN A 833 18.89 -12.48 -20.45
CA ASN A 833 19.31 -11.23 -21.13
C ASN A 833 18.12 -10.35 -21.56
N VAL A 834 16.89 -10.84 -21.45
CA VAL A 834 15.67 -10.15 -21.95
C VAL A 834 14.74 -9.69 -20.81
N GLU A 835 14.83 -10.31 -19.63
CA GLU A 835 13.77 -10.23 -18.59
C GLU A 835 13.94 -9.08 -17.55
N TYR A 836 15.16 -8.55 -17.35
CA TYR A 836 15.47 -7.69 -16.18
C TYR A 836 15.44 -6.15 -16.40
N SER A 837 14.85 -5.65 -17.49
CA SER A 837 15.04 -4.24 -17.91
C SER A 837 13.78 -3.37 -18.08
N THR A 838 12.63 -3.83 -17.56
CA THR A 838 11.35 -3.14 -17.68
C THR A 838 10.59 -3.06 -16.35
N MET A 839 9.98 -1.90 -16.09
CA MET A 839 8.95 -1.72 -15.06
C MET A 839 7.58 -1.85 -15.70
N TYR A 840 6.63 -2.42 -14.97
CA TYR A 840 5.22 -2.32 -15.32
C TYR A 840 4.61 -1.08 -14.70
N LEU A 841 3.95 -0.28 -15.53
CA LEU A 841 3.00 0.72 -15.09
C LEU A 841 1.59 0.25 -15.47
N ILE A 842 0.61 0.69 -14.69
CA ILE A 842 -0.79 0.49 -15.04
C ILE A 842 -1.07 1.34 -16.27
N SER A 843 -1.57 0.72 -17.33
CA SER A 843 -2.07 1.47 -18.47
C SER A 843 -3.58 1.34 -18.62
N TYR A 844 -4.19 2.46 -19.01
CA TYR A 844 -5.61 2.59 -19.24
C TYR A 844 -5.91 2.60 -20.74
N SER A 845 -6.96 1.89 -21.15
CA SER A 845 -7.44 1.88 -22.54
C SER A 845 -8.95 1.63 -22.54
N GLY A 846 -9.72 2.69 -22.24
CA GLY A 846 -11.13 2.54 -21.89
C GLY A 846 -11.31 1.66 -20.65
N SER A 847 -12.42 0.92 -20.55
CA SER A 847 -12.69 0.01 -19.42
C SER A 847 -11.79 -1.24 -19.35
N SER A 848 -10.69 -1.29 -20.11
CA SER A 848 -9.74 -2.39 -20.13
C SER A 848 -8.37 -1.93 -19.70
N PHE A 849 -7.93 -2.47 -18.57
CA PHE A 849 -6.58 -2.37 -18.05
C PHE A 849 -5.61 -3.20 -18.91
N SER A 850 -4.39 -2.71 -19.13
CA SER A 850 -3.27 -3.57 -19.52
C SER A 850 -1.95 -3.14 -18.87
N PRO A 851 -1.08 -4.08 -18.47
CA PRO A 851 0.25 -3.74 -17.97
C PRO A 851 1.11 -3.21 -19.14
N LYS A 852 1.69 -2.02 -19.01
CA LYS A 852 2.66 -1.49 -19.98
C LYS A 852 4.07 -1.48 -19.41
N ASN A 853 5.00 -1.95 -20.22
CA ASN A 853 6.41 -1.85 -19.95
C ASN A 853 6.92 -0.43 -20.24
N VAL A 854 7.13 0.38 -19.21
CA VAL A 854 8.04 1.54 -19.30
C VAL A 854 9.40 1.06 -18.86
N ALA A 855 10.37 1.27 -19.72
CA ALA A 855 11.61 0.53 -19.60
C ALA A 855 12.61 1.23 -18.70
N TRP A 856 13.26 0.44 -17.86
CA TRP A 856 14.46 0.87 -17.16
C TRP A 856 15.61 1.05 -18.14
N MET A 857 15.65 0.23 -19.19
CA MET A 857 16.22 0.60 -20.49
C MET A 857 15.46 -0.07 -21.65
N SER A 858 14.76 0.69 -22.50
CA SER A 858 14.06 0.10 -23.66
C SER A 858 15.02 -0.13 -24.82
N SER A 859 15.50 -1.36 -24.93
CA SER A 859 16.25 -1.88 -26.09
C SER A 859 15.45 -1.86 -27.40
N ASN A 860 14.11 -1.78 -27.34
CA ASN A 860 13.23 -1.93 -28.51
C ASN A 860 12.98 -0.64 -29.32
N SER A 861 13.40 0.54 -28.88
CA SER A 861 13.16 1.81 -29.59
C SER A 861 14.32 2.82 -29.57
N ILE A 862 15.42 2.54 -28.88
CA ILE A 862 16.63 3.38 -28.86
C ILE A 862 17.84 2.52 -29.22
N PRO A 863 18.68 2.91 -30.20
CA PRO A 863 19.93 2.21 -30.48
C PRO A 863 20.92 2.41 -29.32
N GLY A 864 20.99 1.43 -28.43
CA GLY A 864 21.82 1.44 -27.24
C GLY A 864 22.12 0.02 -26.75
N THR A 865 23.34 -0.20 -26.28
CA THR A 865 23.81 -1.51 -25.80
C THR A 865 24.12 -1.43 -24.31
N ALA A 866 23.47 -2.28 -23.51
CA ALA A 866 23.89 -2.58 -22.14
C ALA A 866 25.08 -3.55 -22.17
N THR A 867 26.01 -3.40 -21.24
CA THR A 867 27.08 -4.36 -20.96
C THR A 867 27.02 -4.70 -19.49
N TYR A 868 27.03 -5.99 -19.17
CA TYR A 868 27.02 -6.50 -17.80
C TYR A 868 28.39 -7.10 -17.44
N TYR A 869 28.65 -7.31 -16.16
CA TYR A 869 29.83 -8.05 -15.72
C TYR A 869 29.67 -9.55 -16.02
N SER A 870 30.68 -10.16 -16.62
CA SER A 870 30.75 -11.61 -16.77
C SER A 870 31.12 -12.29 -15.44
N ASN A 871 30.74 -13.56 -15.27
CA ASN A 871 31.09 -14.35 -14.09
C ASN A 871 32.62 -14.39 -13.83
N SER A 872 33.41 -14.36 -14.91
CA SER A 872 34.88 -14.33 -14.85
C SER A 872 35.46 -13.05 -14.25
N GLU A 873 34.78 -11.90 -14.41
CA GLU A 873 35.26 -10.60 -13.95
C GLU A 873 34.99 -10.35 -12.46
N MET A 874 33.95 -10.97 -11.90
CA MET A 874 33.56 -10.83 -10.48
C MET A 874 34.00 -11.99 -9.60
N GLY A 875 34.89 -12.89 -10.07
CA GLY A 875 35.64 -13.81 -9.22
C GLY A 875 34.82 -14.60 -8.19
N SER A 876 33.79 -15.31 -8.63
CA SER A 876 32.84 -16.10 -7.81
C SER A 876 31.87 -15.36 -6.89
N ILE A 877 31.83 -14.02 -6.88
CA ILE A 877 30.82 -13.25 -6.12
C ILE A 877 29.38 -13.55 -6.62
N PHE A 878 29.21 -13.96 -7.88
CA PHE A 878 27.90 -14.29 -8.46
C PHE A 878 27.18 -15.49 -7.82
N THR A 879 27.87 -16.39 -7.10
CA THR A 879 27.20 -17.52 -6.43
C THR A 879 26.53 -17.14 -5.10
N ASP A 880 26.72 -15.90 -4.63
CA ASP A 880 26.06 -15.36 -3.44
C ASP A 880 24.83 -14.50 -3.78
N PHE A 881 24.42 -14.45 -5.05
CA PHE A 881 23.19 -13.79 -5.51
C PHE A 881 21.99 -14.71 -5.36
N ALA A 882 20.91 -14.19 -4.75
CA ALA A 882 19.81 -14.94 -4.17
C ALA A 882 20.34 -15.94 -3.14
N MET A 883 20.85 -15.37 -2.05
CA MET A 883 21.35 -16.12 -0.90
C MET A 883 20.28 -16.16 0.20
N VAL A 884 20.07 -17.32 0.81
CA VAL A 884 19.46 -17.41 2.13
C VAL A 884 20.47 -18.01 3.11
N ARG A 885 20.72 -17.29 4.21
CA ARG A 885 21.64 -17.67 5.29
C ARG A 885 20.90 -17.70 6.62
N GLY A 886 20.60 -18.91 7.09
CA GLY A 886 19.88 -19.13 8.33
C GLY A 886 20.67 -18.74 9.60
N PRO A 887 19.95 -18.65 10.73
CA PRO A 887 20.55 -18.47 12.06
C PRO A 887 21.48 -19.64 12.42
N SER A 888 22.15 -19.55 13.57
CA SER A 888 23.11 -20.58 14.04
C SER A 888 22.46 -21.79 14.74
N SER A 889 21.13 -21.90 14.74
CA SER A 889 20.36 -22.96 15.40
C SER A 889 20.14 -24.18 14.50
N ASP A 890 20.35 -25.38 15.05
CA ASP A 890 20.42 -26.63 14.28
C ASP A 890 19.06 -27.34 14.02
N SER A 891 17.92 -26.79 14.47
CA SER A 891 16.64 -27.53 14.54
C SER A 891 15.70 -27.41 13.35
N ASP A 892 15.68 -26.25 12.68
CA ASP A 892 14.64 -25.89 11.71
C ASP A 892 15.26 -25.63 10.32
N PRO A 893 14.58 -25.98 9.21
CA PRO A 893 15.08 -25.72 7.88
C PRO A 893 15.17 -24.22 7.61
N VAL A 894 16.25 -23.81 6.96
CA VAL A 894 16.50 -22.42 6.57
C VAL A 894 15.59 -22.00 5.43
N SER A 895 15.23 -22.91 4.53
CA SER A 895 14.28 -22.67 3.45
C SER A 895 13.28 -23.81 3.36
N SER A 896 11.99 -23.48 3.28
CA SER A 896 10.91 -24.46 3.19
C SER A 896 9.87 -24.08 2.14
N VAL A 897 9.35 -25.09 1.44
CA VAL A 897 8.16 -24.94 0.57
C VAL A 897 7.14 -26.01 0.94
N THR A 898 5.92 -25.59 1.30
CA THR A 898 4.81 -26.46 1.65
C THR A 898 3.69 -26.32 0.64
N VAL A 899 3.25 -27.42 0.03
CA VAL A 899 2.12 -27.48 -0.90
C VAL A 899 1.02 -28.34 -0.27
N SER A 900 -0.05 -27.68 0.18
CA SER A 900 -1.22 -28.31 0.83
C SER A 900 -2.51 -28.15 0.01
N GLY A 901 -2.40 -27.62 -1.20
CA GLY A 901 -3.50 -27.42 -2.14
C GLY A 901 -3.05 -26.61 -3.35
N GLY A 902 -4.03 -26.14 -4.12
CA GLY A 902 -3.79 -25.29 -5.28
C GLY A 902 -3.15 -26.00 -6.48
N SER A 903 -2.72 -25.19 -7.44
CA SER A 903 -2.02 -25.61 -8.66
C SER A 903 -0.79 -24.75 -8.88
N ILE A 904 0.35 -25.39 -9.18
CA ILE A 904 1.60 -24.76 -9.60
C ILE A 904 1.89 -25.30 -10.99
N LYS A 905 1.99 -24.45 -12.02
CA LYS A 905 2.21 -24.91 -13.41
C LYS A 905 3.69 -25.19 -13.71
N GLY A 906 4.61 -24.49 -13.02
CA GLY A 906 6.06 -24.69 -13.11
C GLY A 906 6.62 -25.67 -12.07
N ASP A 907 7.91 -25.51 -11.79
CA ASP A 907 8.69 -26.35 -10.88
C ASP A 907 8.55 -25.90 -9.41
N VAL A 908 8.92 -26.77 -8.46
CA VAL A 908 9.07 -26.43 -7.03
C VAL A 908 10.52 -26.65 -6.59
N CYS A 909 11.16 -25.61 -6.08
CA CYS A 909 12.53 -25.62 -5.57
C CYS A 909 12.52 -25.40 -4.05
N GLY A 910 13.05 -26.35 -3.27
CA GLY A 910 13.26 -26.17 -1.82
C GLY A 910 14.41 -25.21 -1.51
N GLY A 911 15.49 -25.28 -2.30
CA GLY A 911 16.57 -24.31 -2.33
C GLY A 911 16.35 -23.22 -3.39
N SER A 912 17.43 -22.52 -3.76
CA SER A 912 17.42 -21.47 -4.80
C SER A 912 17.62 -22.02 -6.21
N ALA A 913 17.10 -21.33 -7.22
CA ALA A 913 17.59 -21.47 -8.58
C ALA A 913 18.88 -20.63 -8.74
N TYR A 914 20.00 -21.24 -9.11
CA TYR A 914 21.31 -20.61 -9.37
C TYR A 914 21.98 -19.81 -8.22
N GLY A 915 21.29 -19.51 -7.12
CA GLY A 915 21.84 -18.91 -5.90
C GLY A 915 22.34 -19.94 -4.88
N ILE A 916 22.31 -19.58 -3.58
CA ILE A 916 22.83 -20.44 -2.51
C ILE A 916 22.02 -20.42 -1.21
N THR A 917 21.84 -21.58 -0.57
CA THR A 917 21.22 -21.71 0.77
C THR A 917 22.22 -22.28 1.77
N THR A 918 22.34 -21.66 2.95
CA THR A 918 23.37 -22.00 3.94
C THR A 918 22.94 -21.65 5.38
N GLN A 919 23.67 -22.13 6.38
CA GLN A 919 23.47 -21.81 7.80
C GLN A 919 24.81 -21.44 8.45
N ASN A 920 24.79 -20.71 9.56
CA ASN A 920 26.04 -20.28 10.23
C ASN A 920 26.79 -21.44 10.93
N THR A 921 26.11 -22.53 11.28
CA THR A 921 26.70 -23.71 11.94
C THR A 921 26.86 -24.86 10.94
N ILE A 922 28.05 -25.10 10.42
CA ILE A 922 28.25 -26.10 9.34
C ILE A 922 28.04 -27.54 9.88
N GLY A 923 27.06 -28.27 9.33
CA GLY A 923 26.64 -29.60 9.80
C GLY A 923 25.64 -30.28 8.86
N SER A 924 25.26 -31.52 9.18
CA SER A 924 24.41 -32.38 8.34
C SER A 924 22.89 -32.16 8.49
N ASN A 925 22.48 -30.98 8.99
CA ASN A 925 21.07 -30.66 9.23
C ASN A 925 20.33 -30.49 7.90
N VAL A 926 19.01 -30.72 7.88
CA VAL A 926 18.17 -30.37 6.74
C VAL A 926 18.02 -28.85 6.68
N ILE A 927 18.59 -28.24 5.65
CA ILE A 927 18.57 -26.79 5.42
C ILE A 927 17.47 -26.39 4.44
N CYS A 928 17.19 -27.24 3.44
CA CYS A 928 16.09 -27.03 2.49
C CYS A 928 15.08 -28.18 2.55
N SER A 929 13.81 -27.86 2.67
CA SER A 929 12.71 -28.84 2.61
C SER A 929 11.65 -28.48 1.58
N VAL A 930 11.04 -29.51 0.98
CA VAL A 930 9.78 -29.41 0.24
C VAL A 930 8.80 -30.42 0.83
N GLU A 931 7.61 -30.00 1.23
CA GLU A 931 6.52 -30.88 1.68
C GLU A 931 5.30 -30.75 0.77
N ILE A 932 4.78 -31.87 0.28
CA ILE A 932 3.58 -31.93 -0.56
C ILE A 932 2.53 -32.85 0.08
N SER A 933 1.43 -32.29 0.57
CA SER A 933 0.31 -33.04 1.16
C SER A 933 -0.92 -33.07 0.26
N ALA A 934 -1.12 -32.06 -0.59
CA ALA A 934 -2.14 -32.06 -1.64
C ALA A 934 -1.77 -31.06 -2.76
N GLY A 935 -2.67 -30.84 -3.71
CA GLY A 935 -2.44 -29.95 -4.85
C GLY A 935 -1.77 -30.64 -6.05
N GLU A 936 -1.42 -29.86 -7.07
CA GLU A 936 -0.78 -30.32 -8.30
C GLU A 936 0.43 -29.45 -8.66
N VAL A 937 1.58 -30.09 -8.90
CA VAL A 937 2.80 -29.50 -9.47
C VAL A 937 2.94 -29.95 -10.92
N GLY A 938 2.86 -29.00 -11.86
CA GLY A 938 2.95 -29.21 -13.30
C GLY A 938 4.37 -29.44 -13.82
N GLY A 939 5.38 -28.96 -13.09
CA GLY A 939 6.79 -29.22 -13.31
C GLY A 939 7.35 -30.33 -12.41
N SER A 940 8.65 -30.25 -12.16
CA SER A 940 9.43 -31.13 -11.29
C SER A 940 9.65 -30.52 -9.91
N VAL A 941 10.10 -31.35 -8.96
CA VAL A 941 10.45 -30.92 -7.59
C VAL A 941 11.94 -31.12 -7.35
N TYR A 942 12.65 -30.08 -6.91
CA TYR A 942 14.08 -30.15 -6.60
C TYR A 942 14.33 -29.71 -5.14
N GLY A 943 14.70 -30.65 -4.27
CA GLY A 943 14.94 -30.39 -2.84
C GLY A 943 16.00 -29.31 -2.60
N GLY A 944 17.05 -29.27 -3.42
CA GLY A 944 18.11 -28.26 -3.35
C GLY A 944 18.02 -27.11 -4.37
N GLY A 945 16.89 -27.01 -5.10
CA GLY A 945 16.71 -26.06 -6.20
C GLY A 945 17.44 -26.47 -7.49
N VAL A 946 17.66 -25.52 -8.41
CA VAL A 946 18.29 -25.83 -9.71
C VAL A 946 19.81 -25.90 -9.59
N GLY A 947 20.43 -24.91 -8.95
CA GLY A 947 21.89 -24.78 -8.78
C GLY A 947 22.70 -24.72 -10.09
N VAL A 948 24.03 -24.79 -9.97
CA VAL A 948 24.99 -24.76 -11.09
C VAL A 948 25.92 -25.96 -11.00
N ALA A 949 26.22 -26.61 -12.13
CA ALA A 949 27.02 -27.84 -12.19
C ALA A 949 28.39 -27.74 -11.47
N GLY A 950 28.57 -28.51 -10.41
CA GLY A 950 29.80 -28.51 -9.60
C GLY A 950 30.00 -27.26 -8.73
N LYS A 951 28.92 -26.53 -8.44
CA LYS A 951 28.86 -25.43 -7.46
C LYS A 951 27.85 -25.76 -6.36
N THR A 952 28.18 -25.42 -5.12
CA THR A 952 27.31 -25.64 -3.96
C THR A 952 26.03 -24.82 -4.08
N SER A 953 24.89 -25.52 -4.07
CA SER A 953 23.53 -24.93 -4.01
C SER A 953 23.04 -24.90 -2.56
N VAL A 954 23.38 -25.94 -1.78
CA VAL A 954 23.00 -26.07 -0.37
C VAL A 954 24.19 -26.53 0.47
N TYR A 955 24.59 -25.70 1.45
CA TYR A 955 25.63 -26.00 2.45
C TYR A 955 25.06 -26.81 3.63
N GLY A 956 24.31 -27.86 3.33
CA GLY A 956 23.56 -28.68 4.29
C GLY A 956 22.95 -29.91 3.62
N SER A 957 21.99 -30.53 4.28
CA SER A 957 21.17 -31.62 3.75
C SER A 957 19.86 -31.09 3.16
N THR A 958 19.21 -31.87 2.29
CA THR A 958 17.94 -31.52 1.65
C THR A 958 16.90 -32.63 1.81
N SER A 959 15.62 -32.27 1.97
CA SER A 959 14.52 -33.24 2.02
C SER A 959 13.37 -32.88 1.09
N VAL A 960 12.73 -33.91 0.52
CA VAL A 960 11.44 -33.80 -0.16
C VAL A 960 10.49 -34.83 0.47
N SER A 961 9.40 -34.37 1.07
CA SER A 961 8.34 -35.22 1.62
C SER A 961 7.05 -35.11 0.79
N MET A 962 6.37 -36.24 0.58
CA MET A 962 5.08 -36.29 -0.12
C MET A 962 4.11 -37.23 0.61
N THR A 963 3.00 -36.70 1.10
CA THR A 963 1.92 -37.48 1.75
C THR A 963 0.66 -37.56 0.88
N GLY A 964 0.59 -36.75 -0.18
CA GLY A 964 -0.50 -36.72 -1.16
C GLY A 964 -0.18 -35.77 -2.31
N GLY A 965 -1.21 -35.39 -3.09
CA GLY A 965 -1.06 -34.54 -4.27
C GLY A 965 -0.48 -35.26 -5.50
N ALA A 966 -0.09 -34.47 -6.51
CA ALA A 966 0.48 -34.98 -7.77
C ALA A 966 1.63 -34.11 -8.29
N VAL A 967 2.70 -34.76 -8.78
CA VAL A 967 3.84 -34.13 -9.47
C VAL A 967 3.91 -34.66 -10.91
N ARG A 968 3.75 -33.80 -11.90
CA ARG A 968 3.76 -34.15 -13.33
C ARG A 968 5.16 -34.40 -13.87
N GLY A 969 6.16 -33.69 -13.35
CA GLY A 969 7.57 -33.90 -13.64
C GLY A 969 8.21 -35.00 -12.80
N SER A 970 9.51 -34.87 -12.58
CA SER A 970 10.31 -35.77 -11.75
C SER A 970 10.55 -35.18 -10.35
N VAL A 971 10.96 -36.02 -9.39
CA VAL A 971 11.35 -35.58 -8.04
C VAL A 971 12.83 -35.84 -7.80
N PHE A 972 13.56 -34.82 -7.36
CA PHE A 972 14.98 -34.84 -7.07
C PHE A 972 15.19 -34.51 -5.59
N GLY A 973 15.79 -35.43 -4.83
CA GLY A 973 16.12 -35.20 -3.42
C GLY A 973 17.16 -34.09 -3.23
N GLY A 974 18.08 -33.95 -4.19
CA GLY A 974 19.10 -32.91 -4.24
C GLY A 974 18.72 -31.72 -5.14
N ALA A 975 19.73 -31.00 -5.63
CA ALA A 975 19.55 -29.96 -6.64
C ALA A 975 19.56 -30.55 -8.06
N TYR A 976 18.96 -29.87 -9.05
CA TYR A 976 18.96 -30.36 -10.43
C TYR A 976 20.40 -30.48 -10.99
N TYR A 977 21.19 -29.42 -10.93
CA TYR A 977 22.62 -29.42 -11.32
C TYR A 977 23.59 -29.10 -10.17
N GLY A 978 23.12 -28.42 -9.12
CA GLY A 978 23.96 -27.98 -8.00
C GLY A 978 24.50 -29.11 -7.11
N VAL A 979 25.51 -28.77 -6.31
CA VAL A 979 26.07 -29.64 -5.26
C VAL A 979 25.29 -29.46 -3.96
N ILE A 980 24.94 -30.58 -3.33
CA ILE A 980 24.50 -30.69 -1.94
C ILE A 980 25.68 -31.18 -1.10
N GLU A 981 26.07 -30.45 -0.05
CA GLU A 981 27.27 -30.79 0.74
C GLU A 981 27.09 -31.98 1.69
N TYR A 982 25.85 -32.25 2.11
CA TYR A 982 25.52 -33.35 3.01
C TYR A 982 24.48 -34.28 2.37
N ASP A 983 23.48 -34.72 3.14
CA ASP A 983 22.58 -35.79 2.75
C ASP A 983 21.42 -35.28 1.88
N ALA A 984 20.86 -36.14 1.05
CA ALA A 984 19.67 -35.86 0.24
C ALA A 984 18.61 -36.95 0.47
N GLU A 985 17.39 -36.56 0.79
CA GLU A 985 16.31 -37.49 1.16
C GLU A 985 15.01 -37.22 0.41
N VAL A 986 14.37 -38.30 -0.05
CA VAL A 986 13.01 -38.32 -0.60
C VAL A 986 12.18 -39.30 0.23
N ILE A 987 11.12 -38.82 0.88
CA ILE A 987 10.18 -39.63 1.67
C ILE A 987 8.79 -39.47 1.05
N MET A 988 8.15 -40.57 0.66
CA MET A 988 6.77 -40.53 0.17
C MET A 988 5.91 -41.56 0.90
N THR A 989 4.76 -41.13 1.42
CA THR A 989 3.75 -41.97 2.07
C THR A 989 2.37 -41.83 1.44
N GLY A 990 2.30 -41.23 0.25
CA GLY A 990 1.11 -41.12 -0.58
C GLY A 990 1.37 -40.27 -1.82
N GLY A 991 0.43 -40.28 -2.77
CA GLY A 991 0.42 -39.39 -3.94
C GLY A 991 0.86 -40.04 -5.26
N GLN A 992 1.12 -39.20 -6.26
CA GLN A 992 1.48 -39.62 -7.63
C GLN A 992 2.62 -38.77 -8.19
N VAL A 993 3.69 -39.43 -8.65
CA VAL A 993 4.73 -38.84 -9.51
C VAL A 993 4.56 -39.41 -10.91
N TYR A 994 4.52 -38.58 -11.94
CA TYR A 994 4.41 -39.04 -13.34
C TYR A 994 5.77 -39.27 -14.00
N GLY A 995 6.81 -38.54 -13.59
CA GLY A 995 8.20 -38.77 -14.01
C GLY A 995 8.95 -39.77 -13.12
N SER A 996 10.28 -39.60 -13.08
CA SER A 996 11.21 -40.43 -12.31
C SER A 996 11.50 -39.84 -10.91
N ILE A 997 12.00 -40.65 -9.99
CA ILE A 997 12.55 -40.22 -8.69
C ILE A 997 14.07 -40.37 -8.71
N TYR A 998 14.77 -39.34 -8.22
CA TYR A 998 16.22 -39.33 -8.04
C TYR A 998 16.53 -39.04 -6.57
N GLY A 999 17.21 -39.95 -5.88
CA GLY A 999 17.66 -39.73 -4.50
C GLY A 999 18.74 -38.64 -4.35
N GLY A 1000 19.29 -38.17 -5.47
CA GLY A 1000 20.21 -37.04 -5.57
C GLY A 1000 19.70 -36.01 -6.57
N GLY A 1001 20.57 -35.54 -7.46
CA GLY A 1001 20.24 -34.57 -8.50
C GLY A 1001 20.07 -35.18 -9.90
N TYR A 1002 20.01 -34.33 -10.93
CA TYR A 1002 20.32 -34.76 -12.29
C TYR A 1002 21.85 -34.72 -12.50
N GLY A 1003 22.50 -33.65 -12.05
CA GLY A 1003 23.94 -33.49 -12.02
C GLY A 1003 24.58 -33.31 -13.40
N SER A 1004 25.89 -33.48 -13.47
CA SER A 1004 26.65 -33.37 -14.72
C SER A 1004 27.86 -34.29 -14.70
N ASN A 1005 28.19 -34.87 -15.84
CA ASN A 1005 29.22 -35.90 -15.96
C ASN A 1005 30.58 -35.41 -15.44
N GLY A 1006 31.19 -36.16 -14.50
CA GLY A 1006 32.46 -35.82 -13.87
C GLY A 1006 32.40 -34.63 -12.91
N LYS A 1007 31.20 -34.27 -12.42
CA LYS A 1007 30.95 -33.27 -11.38
C LYS A 1007 30.18 -33.90 -10.23
N VAL A 1008 30.57 -33.57 -9.01
CA VAL A 1008 29.80 -33.95 -7.82
C VAL A 1008 28.40 -33.33 -7.89
N ALA A 1009 27.39 -34.04 -7.40
CA ALA A 1009 26.01 -33.58 -7.21
C ALA A 1009 25.56 -33.70 -5.74
N VAL A 1010 25.91 -34.78 -5.04
CA VAL A 1010 25.67 -34.93 -3.59
C VAL A 1010 26.92 -35.46 -2.91
N ASN A 1011 27.38 -34.83 -1.83
CA ASN A 1011 28.58 -35.23 -1.08
C ASN A 1011 28.28 -36.26 0.03
N GLY A 1012 27.09 -36.20 0.64
CA GLY A 1012 26.62 -37.10 1.70
C GLY A 1012 25.76 -38.26 1.19
N THR A 1013 24.98 -38.85 2.08
CA THR A 1013 24.14 -40.04 1.86
C THR A 1013 22.87 -39.69 1.08
N ARG A 1014 22.45 -40.57 0.17
CA ARG A 1014 21.15 -40.46 -0.51
C ARG A 1014 20.14 -41.46 0.03
N LYS A 1015 18.91 -41.02 0.30
CA LYS A 1015 17.81 -41.85 0.80
C LYS A 1015 16.55 -41.64 -0.03
N VAL A 1016 15.87 -42.74 -0.35
CA VAL A 1016 14.55 -42.77 -0.99
C VAL A 1016 13.69 -43.77 -0.23
N ASN A 1017 12.68 -43.30 0.50
CA ASN A 1017 11.74 -44.13 1.26
C ASN A 1017 10.32 -43.94 0.71
N LEU A 1018 9.68 -45.00 0.25
CA LEU A 1018 8.44 -44.93 -0.53
C LEU A 1018 7.39 -45.90 -0.01
N LYS A 1019 6.18 -45.39 0.22
CA LYS A 1019 4.97 -46.11 0.62
C LYS A 1019 3.75 -45.49 -0.06
N ASP A 1020 2.76 -46.31 -0.42
CA ASP A 1020 1.44 -45.88 -0.93
C ASP A 1020 1.47 -44.88 -2.11
N VAL A 1021 2.55 -44.92 -2.92
CA VAL A 1021 2.83 -43.95 -3.99
C VAL A 1021 2.92 -44.61 -5.37
N ASN A 1022 2.42 -43.92 -6.39
CA ASN A 1022 2.51 -44.32 -7.79
C ASN A 1022 3.59 -43.50 -8.52
N ILE A 1023 4.42 -44.15 -9.34
CA ILE A 1023 5.55 -43.58 -10.06
C ILE A 1023 5.49 -44.00 -11.54
N GLY A 1024 5.35 -43.03 -12.44
CA GLY A 1024 5.18 -43.27 -13.89
C GLY A 1024 6.45 -43.67 -14.64
N GLU A 1025 7.63 -43.47 -14.05
CA GLU A 1025 8.91 -43.86 -14.64
C GLU A 1025 9.82 -44.61 -13.63
N ASN A 1026 11.09 -44.21 -13.50
CA ASN A 1026 12.15 -44.96 -12.85
C ASN A 1026 12.47 -44.40 -11.46
N ILE A 1027 13.15 -45.20 -10.64
CA ILE A 1027 13.79 -44.73 -9.41
C ILE A 1027 15.31 -44.87 -9.56
N TYR A 1028 16.04 -43.80 -9.28
CA TYR A 1028 17.50 -43.79 -9.17
C TYR A 1028 17.89 -43.50 -7.73
N GLY A 1029 18.71 -44.36 -7.12
CA GLY A 1029 19.22 -44.23 -5.77
C GLY A 1029 20.14 -43.02 -5.57
N GLY A 1030 20.52 -42.37 -6.66
CA GLY A 1030 20.99 -41.00 -6.63
C GLY A 1030 21.06 -40.34 -8.00
N SER A 1031 22.14 -39.60 -8.24
CA SER A 1031 22.18 -38.59 -9.29
C SER A 1031 22.26 -39.18 -10.69
N ALA A 1032 21.49 -38.62 -11.63
CA ALA A 1032 21.37 -39.19 -12.98
C ALA A 1032 22.74 -39.26 -13.71
N LEU A 1033 23.41 -38.11 -13.86
CA LEU A 1033 24.68 -37.94 -14.56
C LEU A 1033 25.81 -37.43 -13.64
N GLY A 1034 25.46 -36.87 -12.47
CA GLY A 1034 26.43 -36.38 -11.50
C GLY A 1034 27.05 -37.49 -10.66
N ASP A 1035 28.27 -37.26 -10.19
CA ASP A 1035 28.95 -38.13 -9.24
C ASP A 1035 28.43 -37.86 -7.82
N ASP A 1036 28.23 -38.92 -7.04
CA ASP A 1036 27.78 -38.84 -5.66
C ASP A 1036 28.90 -39.33 -4.73
N GLY A 1037 29.38 -38.44 -3.85
CA GLY A 1037 30.62 -38.57 -3.10
C GLY A 1037 31.87 -38.32 -3.97
N SER A 1038 33.04 -38.71 -3.47
CA SER A 1038 34.31 -38.58 -4.18
C SER A 1038 35.23 -39.77 -3.96
N ALA A 1039 36.08 -40.07 -4.94
CA ALA A 1039 37.08 -41.13 -4.84
C ALA A 1039 38.19 -40.86 -3.79
N SER A 1040 38.30 -39.63 -3.28
CA SER A 1040 39.42 -39.17 -2.44
C SER A 1040 39.07 -38.91 -0.98
N THR A 1041 37.82 -38.56 -0.65
CA THR A 1041 37.45 -38.09 0.70
C THR A 1041 36.12 -38.64 1.22
N ASN A 1042 35.06 -38.66 0.42
CA ASN A 1042 33.69 -38.93 0.89
C ASN A 1042 33.07 -40.16 0.22
N LYS A 1043 32.78 -41.21 1.00
CA LYS A 1043 31.95 -42.33 0.54
C LYS A 1043 30.48 -41.96 0.73
N SER A 1044 29.79 -41.67 -0.38
CA SER A 1044 28.34 -41.40 -0.42
C SER A 1044 27.57 -42.69 -0.68
N ASP A 1045 26.95 -43.24 0.36
CA ASP A 1045 26.05 -44.39 0.22
C ASP A 1045 24.68 -43.95 -0.34
N SER A 1046 23.93 -44.91 -0.88
CA SER A 1046 22.58 -44.69 -1.43
C SER A 1046 21.66 -45.81 -0.98
N TYR A 1047 20.48 -45.43 -0.53
CA TYR A 1047 19.49 -46.32 0.07
C TYR A 1047 18.11 -46.08 -0.55
N ILE A 1048 17.52 -47.14 -1.09
CA ILE A 1048 16.14 -47.17 -1.60
C ILE A 1048 15.36 -48.16 -0.74
N ILE A 1049 14.22 -47.73 -0.21
CA ILE A 1049 13.30 -48.52 0.60
C ILE A 1049 11.92 -48.42 -0.03
N ILE A 1050 11.39 -49.57 -0.44
CA ILE A 1050 10.04 -49.73 -0.98
C ILE A 1050 9.23 -50.49 0.08
N ASP A 1051 8.38 -49.77 0.81
CA ASP A 1051 7.34 -50.32 1.70
C ASP A 1051 6.14 -50.75 0.84
N SER A 1052 5.01 -51.02 1.48
CA SER A 1052 3.76 -51.42 0.86
C SER A 1052 3.09 -50.31 0.03
N GLY A 1053 2.18 -50.73 -0.86
CA GLY A 1053 1.31 -49.82 -1.63
C GLY A 1053 1.97 -49.16 -2.84
N VAL A 1054 3.26 -49.42 -3.11
CA VAL A 1054 4.02 -48.73 -4.17
C VAL A 1054 3.80 -49.36 -5.56
N SER A 1055 3.58 -48.53 -6.58
CA SER A 1055 3.54 -48.94 -7.99
C SER A 1055 4.53 -48.12 -8.83
N ILE A 1056 5.40 -48.81 -9.57
CA ILE A 1056 6.46 -48.21 -10.40
C ILE A 1056 6.36 -48.77 -11.82
N ASP A 1057 6.12 -47.90 -12.80
CA ASP A 1057 5.99 -48.30 -14.21
C ASP A 1057 7.34 -48.49 -14.93
N GLY A 1058 8.42 -47.90 -14.40
CA GLY A 1058 9.79 -48.09 -14.85
C GLY A 1058 10.61 -49.06 -13.99
N SER A 1059 11.94 -48.84 -13.99
CA SER A 1059 12.94 -49.66 -13.30
C SER A 1059 13.48 -48.99 -12.03
N ILE A 1060 14.04 -49.77 -11.12
CA ILE A 1060 14.79 -49.30 -9.95
C ILE A 1060 16.28 -49.48 -10.20
N TYR A 1061 17.07 -48.43 -10.02
CA TYR A 1061 18.52 -48.41 -10.09
C TYR A 1061 19.07 -48.01 -8.72
N GLY A 1062 19.87 -48.87 -8.09
CA GLY A 1062 20.46 -48.58 -6.78
C GLY A 1062 21.44 -47.41 -6.78
N GLY A 1063 21.99 -47.05 -7.95
CA GLY A 1063 22.82 -45.85 -8.16
C GLY A 1063 22.13 -44.83 -9.07
N GLY A 1064 22.94 -44.06 -9.80
CA GLY A 1064 22.48 -43.12 -10.83
C GLY A 1064 22.09 -43.76 -12.16
N PHE A 1065 21.89 -42.94 -13.20
CA PHE A 1065 21.93 -43.41 -14.59
C PHE A 1065 23.40 -43.64 -14.96
N GLN A 1066 24.11 -42.62 -15.45
CA GLN A 1066 25.54 -42.66 -15.78
C GLN A 1066 26.46 -42.07 -14.68
N GLY A 1067 25.91 -41.45 -13.64
CA GLY A 1067 26.67 -40.87 -12.53
C GLY A 1067 27.39 -41.91 -11.65
N HIS A 1068 28.58 -41.58 -11.13
CA HIS A 1068 29.33 -42.48 -10.24
C HIS A 1068 28.89 -42.35 -8.78
N THR A 1069 28.42 -43.44 -8.17
CA THR A 1069 28.22 -43.56 -6.72
C THR A 1069 29.49 -44.03 -6.03
N HIS A 1070 30.16 -43.14 -5.30
CA HIS A 1070 31.42 -43.40 -4.60
C HIS A 1070 31.28 -44.09 -3.22
N GLY A 1071 30.06 -44.45 -2.81
CA GLY A 1071 29.79 -45.38 -1.69
C GLY A 1071 29.22 -46.72 -2.14
N CYS A 1072 28.37 -47.29 -1.30
CA CYS A 1072 27.58 -48.50 -1.52
C CYS A 1072 26.17 -48.15 -2.01
N THR A 1073 25.53 -49.10 -2.71
CA THR A 1073 24.12 -49.01 -3.11
C THR A 1073 23.30 -50.10 -2.41
N HIS A 1074 22.13 -49.72 -1.92
CA HIS A 1074 21.28 -50.56 -1.08
C HIS A 1074 19.82 -50.43 -1.52
N VAL A 1075 19.23 -51.51 -2.05
CA VAL A 1075 17.81 -51.54 -2.45
C VAL A 1075 17.07 -52.55 -1.59
N TYR A 1076 16.07 -52.09 -0.84
CA TYR A 1076 15.20 -52.90 0.02
C TYR A 1076 13.76 -52.84 -0.52
N ILE A 1077 13.17 -54.00 -0.81
CA ILE A 1077 11.79 -54.11 -1.32
C ILE A 1077 10.98 -55.00 -0.37
N GLY A 1078 9.85 -54.50 0.12
CA GLY A 1078 9.06 -55.14 1.19
C GLY A 1078 9.63 -54.94 2.59
N TYR A 1079 10.25 -53.77 2.81
CA TYR A 1079 10.86 -53.36 4.08
C TYR A 1079 10.31 -52.00 4.52
N ARG A 1080 10.32 -51.74 5.82
CA ARG A 1080 10.00 -50.42 6.39
C ARG A 1080 11.00 -50.00 7.46
N THR A 1081 11.21 -48.70 7.58
CA THR A 1081 12.00 -48.08 8.66
C THR A 1081 11.13 -47.80 9.88
N ASP A 1082 11.77 -47.43 10.99
CA ASP A 1082 11.09 -46.68 12.05
C ASP A 1082 10.78 -45.23 11.62
N SER A 1083 10.21 -44.45 12.55
CA SER A 1083 9.84 -43.05 12.35
C SER A 1083 11.01 -42.09 12.13
N THR A 1084 12.26 -42.55 12.16
CA THR A 1084 13.45 -41.72 11.89
C THR A 1084 14.00 -41.89 10.47
N ASN A 1085 13.39 -42.77 9.66
CA ASN A 1085 13.88 -43.15 8.32
C ASN A 1085 15.37 -43.58 8.34
N ASP A 1086 15.83 -44.15 9.45
CA ASP A 1086 17.16 -44.76 9.51
C ASP A 1086 17.13 -46.10 8.78
N VAL A 1087 18.02 -46.26 7.81
CA VAL A 1087 18.13 -47.50 7.04
C VAL A 1087 18.73 -48.64 7.88
N SER A 1088 19.37 -48.31 9.01
CA SER A 1088 19.77 -49.30 10.01
C SER A 1088 18.58 -49.93 10.74
N SER A 1089 17.41 -49.25 10.77
CA SER A 1089 16.15 -49.77 11.33
C SER A 1089 15.25 -50.45 10.30
N ALA A 1090 15.68 -50.58 9.04
CA ALA A 1090 14.91 -51.25 7.99
C ALA A 1090 14.61 -52.72 8.34
N THR A 1091 13.32 -53.02 8.57
CA THR A 1091 12.83 -54.34 8.97
C THR A 1091 11.91 -54.95 7.89
N PRO A 1092 11.91 -56.29 7.72
CA PRO A 1092 10.99 -56.95 6.81
C PRO A 1092 9.53 -56.75 7.25
N ILE A 1093 8.67 -56.36 6.31
CA ILE A 1093 7.23 -56.26 6.53
C ILE A 1093 6.66 -57.67 6.73
N SER A 1094 5.99 -57.88 7.88
CA SER A 1094 5.40 -59.16 8.30
C SER A 1094 3.91 -59.06 8.67
N ASP A 1095 3.33 -57.89 8.44
CA ASP A 1095 1.96 -57.49 8.79
C ASP A 1095 1.23 -56.78 7.64
N GLY A 1096 1.81 -56.77 6.43
CA GLY A 1096 1.33 -56.02 5.26
C GLY A 1096 0.00 -56.49 4.66
N ASN A 1097 -0.70 -57.45 5.25
CA ASN A 1097 -2.09 -57.84 4.94
C ASN A 1097 -2.47 -58.02 3.45
N GLY A 1098 -1.52 -58.35 2.58
CA GLY A 1098 -1.75 -58.47 1.13
C GLY A 1098 -1.72 -57.15 0.35
N GLU A 1099 -1.21 -56.07 0.94
CA GLU A 1099 -0.83 -54.84 0.26
C GLU A 1099 0.14 -55.16 -0.90
N VAL A 1100 0.08 -54.34 -1.95
CA VAL A 1100 0.70 -54.66 -3.24
C VAL A 1100 1.93 -53.80 -3.49
N ILE A 1101 3.00 -54.42 -4.01
CA ILE A 1101 4.13 -53.72 -4.62
C ILE A 1101 4.21 -54.14 -6.09
N ARG A 1102 4.18 -53.19 -7.03
CA ARG A 1102 4.33 -53.44 -8.47
C ARG A 1102 5.54 -52.71 -9.02
N ILE A 1103 6.39 -53.43 -9.75
CA ILE A 1103 7.51 -52.91 -10.51
C ILE A 1103 7.39 -53.48 -11.93
N SER A 1104 7.04 -52.65 -12.90
CA SER A 1104 6.88 -53.05 -14.30
C SER A 1104 8.22 -53.19 -15.02
N GLY A 1105 9.26 -52.50 -14.56
CA GLY A 1105 10.63 -52.61 -15.04
C GLY A 1105 11.50 -53.60 -14.26
N SER A 1106 12.81 -53.38 -14.33
CA SER A 1106 13.86 -54.21 -13.73
C SER A 1106 14.38 -53.60 -12.42
N VAL A 1107 15.09 -54.39 -11.60
CA VAL A 1107 15.75 -53.92 -10.37
C VAL A 1107 17.25 -54.14 -10.48
N TYR A 1108 18.02 -53.06 -10.49
CA TYR A 1108 19.47 -53.06 -10.60
C TYR A 1108 20.12 -52.64 -9.29
N ALA A 1109 21.11 -53.40 -8.84
CA ALA A 1109 21.94 -52.97 -7.73
C ALA A 1109 22.83 -51.75 -8.06
N GLY A 1110 23.08 -51.47 -9.35
CA GLY A 1110 23.93 -50.37 -9.81
C GLY A 1110 23.16 -49.31 -10.59
N GLY A 1111 23.87 -48.59 -11.46
CA GLY A 1111 23.29 -47.64 -12.42
C GLY A 1111 23.17 -48.18 -13.85
N ASP A 1112 22.76 -47.31 -14.77
CA ASP A 1112 22.56 -47.59 -16.20
C ASP A 1112 23.59 -46.84 -17.08
N VAL A 1113 24.53 -47.60 -17.66
CA VAL A 1113 25.61 -47.04 -18.48
C VAL A 1113 25.16 -46.40 -19.79
N GLY A 1114 23.89 -46.54 -20.20
CA GLY A 1114 23.28 -45.67 -21.21
C GLY A 1114 23.97 -45.65 -22.58
N THR A 1115 24.22 -46.81 -23.19
CA THR A 1115 24.28 -47.00 -24.66
C THR A 1115 24.42 -48.48 -25.03
N LEU A 1116 23.50 -48.98 -25.84
CA LEU A 1116 23.70 -50.19 -26.64
C LEU A 1116 23.88 -49.77 -28.11
N SER A 1117 25.10 -49.43 -28.49
CA SER A 1117 25.55 -49.71 -29.86
C SER A 1117 26.02 -51.16 -29.85
N ASP A 1118 25.32 -52.03 -30.59
CA ASP A 1118 25.77 -53.40 -30.76
C ASP A 1118 27.23 -53.45 -31.26
N ASP A 1119 27.96 -54.42 -30.72
CA ASP A 1119 29.37 -54.76 -30.98
C ASP A 1119 30.49 -53.93 -30.29
N SER A 1120 31.13 -54.62 -29.33
CA SER A 1120 32.60 -54.75 -29.17
C SER A 1120 33.40 -53.93 -28.13
N THR A 1121 32.86 -52.96 -27.40
CA THR A 1121 33.59 -52.35 -26.25
C THR A 1121 33.19 -52.98 -24.91
N ALA A 1122 34.19 -53.48 -24.17
CA ALA A 1122 33.97 -53.97 -22.81
C ALA A 1122 33.59 -52.83 -21.87
N TYR A 1123 32.74 -53.10 -20.88
CA TYR A 1123 32.43 -52.17 -19.78
C TYR A 1123 33.72 -51.73 -19.09
N THR A 1124 34.15 -50.48 -19.30
CA THR A 1124 35.45 -49.96 -18.83
C THR A 1124 35.40 -49.24 -17.48
N SER A 1125 34.22 -48.90 -16.97
CA SER A 1125 34.05 -48.25 -15.67
C SER A 1125 32.95 -48.91 -14.83
N SER A 1126 33.15 -48.93 -13.52
CA SER A 1126 32.09 -49.26 -12.55
C SER A 1126 31.41 -47.97 -12.13
N LEU A 1127 30.07 -47.91 -12.24
CA LEU A 1127 29.30 -46.77 -11.75
C LEU A 1127 29.13 -46.79 -10.22
N VAL A 1128 29.29 -47.95 -9.57
CA VAL A 1128 29.27 -48.07 -8.10
C VAL A 1128 30.64 -48.56 -7.63
N HIS A 1129 31.22 -47.88 -6.64
CA HIS A 1129 32.63 -48.10 -6.27
C HIS A 1129 32.86 -48.97 -5.03
N ASN A 1130 31.94 -49.04 -4.05
CA ASN A 1130 32.12 -49.90 -2.86
C ASN A 1130 31.23 -51.17 -2.81
N GLY A 1131 30.26 -51.31 -3.74
CA GLY A 1131 29.45 -52.52 -3.90
C GLY A 1131 27.94 -52.24 -3.87
N GLY A 1132 27.13 -53.17 -4.38
CA GLY A 1132 25.68 -52.99 -4.49
C GLY A 1132 24.87 -54.22 -4.10
N ASN A 1133 23.77 -53.97 -3.38
CA ASN A 1133 22.96 -55.00 -2.73
C ASN A 1133 21.46 -54.82 -3.03
N VAL A 1134 20.75 -55.94 -3.15
CA VAL A 1134 19.29 -55.96 -3.31
C VAL A 1134 18.71 -56.99 -2.34
N TRP A 1135 17.79 -56.52 -1.50
CA TRP A 1135 17.03 -57.30 -0.52
C TRP A 1135 15.56 -57.27 -0.88
N ILE A 1136 14.93 -58.44 -0.92
CA ILE A 1136 13.52 -58.58 -1.28
C ILE A 1136 12.84 -59.47 -0.26
N ASN A 1137 11.77 -58.94 0.34
CA ASN A 1137 10.85 -59.62 1.22
C ASN A 1137 9.45 -59.58 0.62
N GLY A 1138 8.79 -60.73 0.55
CA GLY A 1138 7.41 -60.87 0.04
C GLY A 1138 6.46 -61.57 1.00
N GLU A 1139 6.91 -61.96 2.20
CA GLU A 1139 6.21 -62.92 3.08
C GLU A 1139 4.79 -62.50 3.51
N SER A 1140 4.42 -61.22 3.38
CA SER A 1140 3.09 -60.69 3.73
C SER A 1140 2.53 -59.70 2.70
N LEU A 1141 3.07 -59.70 1.49
CA LEU A 1141 2.82 -58.70 0.44
C LEU A 1141 2.56 -59.36 -0.92
N SER A 1142 1.72 -58.72 -1.75
CA SER A 1142 1.59 -59.09 -3.16
C SER A 1142 2.66 -58.37 -3.98
N LEU A 1143 3.85 -58.99 -4.10
CA LEU A 1143 4.96 -58.44 -4.87
C LEU A 1143 4.93 -58.92 -6.34
N SER A 1144 5.03 -57.97 -7.27
CA SER A 1144 5.19 -58.24 -8.70
C SER A 1144 6.36 -57.43 -9.28
N ILE A 1145 7.33 -58.13 -9.88
CA ILE A 1145 8.43 -57.53 -10.65
C ILE A 1145 8.41 -58.16 -12.04
N SER A 1146 8.17 -57.35 -13.07
CA SER A 1146 8.00 -57.84 -14.46
C SER A 1146 9.31 -57.90 -15.25
N GLY A 1147 10.32 -57.12 -14.86
CA GLY A 1147 11.66 -57.14 -15.44
C GLY A 1147 12.63 -58.10 -14.74
N SER A 1148 13.92 -57.86 -14.91
CA SER A 1148 15.01 -58.67 -14.34
C SER A 1148 15.55 -58.07 -13.04
N ILE A 1149 16.03 -58.93 -12.13
CA ILE A 1149 16.83 -58.49 -10.97
C ILE A 1149 18.31 -58.71 -11.32
N SER A 1150 19.12 -57.65 -11.31
CA SER A 1150 20.50 -57.66 -11.83
C SER A 1150 21.50 -57.00 -10.90
N GLN A 1151 22.70 -57.57 -10.83
CA GLN A 1151 23.73 -57.22 -9.85
C GLN A 1151 25.13 -57.00 -10.48
N ARG A 1152 25.17 -56.60 -11.75
CA ARG A 1152 26.34 -56.80 -12.63
C ARG A 1152 27.55 -55.88 -12.34
N GLN A 1153 28.29 -56.19 -11.27
CA GLN A 1153 29.60 -55.64 -10.99
C GLN A 1153 30.68 -56.35 -11.84
N LEU A 1154 31.28 -55.65 -12.81
CA LEU A 1154 32.41 -56.16 -13.59
C LEU A 1154 33.72 -55.57 -13.07
N VAL A 1155 34.38 -56.30 -12.17
CA VAL A 1155 35.73 -55.96 -11.69
C VAL A 1155 36.75 -56.34 -12.76
N SER A 1156 37.31 -55.35 -13.44
CA SER A 1156 38.49 -55.54 -14.30
C SER A 1156 39.76 -55.54 -13.44
N ASP A 1157 40.23 -56.73 -13.04
CA ASP A 1157 41.64 -56.90 -12.69
C ASP A 1157 42.29 -57.98 -13.56
N ARG A 1158 43.35 -57.60 -14.30
CA ARG A 1158 44.04 -58.51 -15.21
C ARG A 1158 45.04 -59.38 -14.43
N ARG A 1159 44.56 -60.50 -13.87
CA ARG A 1159 45.35 -61.75 -13.91
C ARG A 1159 44.54 -63.02 -13.60
N GLU A 1160 44.91 -64.05 -14.37
CA GLU A 1160 44.58 -65.47 -14.24
C GLU A 1160 43.17 -65.95 -14.61
N HIS A 1161 43.16 -67.03 -15.40
CA HIS A 1161 41.97 -67.72 -15.87
C HIS A 1161 41.30 -68.52 -14.75
N GLN A 1162 39.99 -68.33 -14.56
CA GLN A 1162 39.07 -69.48 -14.39
C GLN A 1162 37.61 -69.10 -14.66
N HIS A 1163 36.90 -69.99 -15.35
CA HIS A 1163 35.46 -69.86 -15.59
C HIS A 1163 34.70 -69.86 -14.27
N SER A 1164 33.82 -68.88 -14.05
CA SER A 1164 32.89 -68.86 -12.92
C SER A 1164 31.46 -68.72 -13.44
N TYR A 1165 30.66 -69.78 -13.28
CA TYR A 1165 29.21 -69.73 -13.44
C TYR A 1165 28.58 -68.90 -12.31
N CYS A 1166 27.44 -68.25 -12.57
CA CYS A 1166 26.60 -67.70 -11.50
C CYS A 1166 26.16 -68.83 -10.56
N ALA A 1167 26.57 -68.74 -9.28
CA ALA A 1167 26.08 -69.61 -8.23
C ALA A 1167 25.06 -68.85 -7.38
N PHE A 1168 23.80 -69.28 -7.42
CA PHE A 1168 22.82 -68.91 -6.40
C PHE A 1168 23.29 -69.47 -5.05
N GLN A 1169 23.45 -68.62 -4.04
CA GLN A 1169 23.85 -69.05 -2.70
C GLN A 1169 22.85 -68.56 -1.65
N GLN A 1170 21.88 -69.41 -1.32
CA GLN A 1170 21.07 -69.25 -0.11
C GLN A 1170 21.99 -69.18 1.11
N SER A 1171 21.80 -68.17 1.96
CA SER A 1171 22.46 -68.08 3.27
C SER A 1171 21.46 -67.65 4.34
N VAL A 1172 21.06 -68.62 5.16
CA VAL A 1172 20.35 -68.37 6.42
C VAL A 1172 21.40 -68.09 7.50
N SER A 1173 21.41 -66.88 8.05
CA SER A 1173 22.31 -66.50 9.14
C SER A 1173 21.58 -65.68 10.19
N HIS A 1174 21.42 -66.23 11.39
CA HIS A 1174 20.89 -65.49 12.52
C HIS A 1174 21.88 -64.39 12.98
N GLY A 1175 21.35 -63.20 13.26
CA GLY A 1175 21.91 -62.13 14.09
C GLY A 1175 23.43 -61.94 14.16
N ARG A 1176 24.00 -61.15 13.24
CA ARG A 1176 25.05 -60.13 13.50
C ARG A 1176 25.36 -59.33 12.24
N TYR A 1177 25.54 -58.03 12.39
CA TYR A 1177 25.91 -57.10 11.31
C TYR A 1177 27.20 -57.53 10.58
N PRO A 1178 27.21 -57.58 9.23
CA PRO A 1178 28.43 -57.81 8.46
C PRO A 1178 29.16 -56.49 8.19
N SER A 1179 30.41 -56.39 8.63
CA SER A 1179 31.32 -55.35 8.12
C SER A 1179 31.63 -55.57 6.64
N CYS A 1180 31.68 -54.50 5.86
CA CYS A 1180 31.85 -54.54 4.40
C CYS A 1180 33.00 -55.47 3.97
N ARG A 1181 32.65 -56.56 3.29
CA ARG A 1181 33.56 -57.35 2.46
C ARG A 1181 33.17 -57.17 1.01
N TYR A 1182 34.18 -57.09 0.14
CA TYR A 1182 34.11 -56.76 -1.30
C TYR A 1182 33.35 -57.80 -2.18
N ARG A 1183 32.12 -58.18 -1.83
CA ARG A 1183 31.26 -59.04 -2.67
C ARG A 1183 29.80 -58.59 -2.60
N PRO A 1184 29.11 -58.44 -3.74
CA PRO A 1184 27.71 -58.05 -3.79
C PRO A 1184 26.82 -59.25 -3.41
N HIS A 1185 25.71 -59.00 -2.70
CA HIS A 1185 24.80 -60.05 -2.23
C HIS A 1185 23.33 -59.77 -2.63
N ILE A 1186 22.67 -60.73 -3.28
CA ILE A 1186 21.20 -60.79 -3.36
C ILE A 1186 20.72 -61.72 -2.26
N ARG A 1187 19.74 -61.29 -1.46
CA ARG A 1187 19.06 -62.14 -0.47
C ARG A 1187 17.56 -62.08 -0.69
N PHE A 1188 17.00 -63.21 -1.09
CA PHE A 1188 15.57 -63.50 -1.01
C PHE A 1188 15.27 -64.16 0.33
N VAL A 1189 14.15 -63.79 0.95
CA VAL A 1189 13.54 -64.53 2.06
C VAL A 1189 12.19 -65.05 1.57
N PRO A 1190 12.03 -66.36 1.31
CA PRO A 1190 10.81 -66.93 0.73
C PRO A 1190 9.97 -67.73 1.73
N ASP A 1191 8.65 -67.76 1.53
CA ASP A 1191 7.98 -68.98 1.05
C ASP A 1191 6.59 -68.73 0.42
N SER A 1192 6.15 -69.71 -0.38
CA SER A 1192 4.90 -69.83 -1.18
C SER A 1192 4.69 -68.86 -2.35
#